data_AF-A0A8M1RM83-F1
#
_entry.id   AF-A0A8M1RM83-F1
#
_cell.length_a   1.000
_cell.length_b   1.000
_cell.length_c   1.000
_cell.angle_alpha   90.00
_cell.angle_beta   90.00
_cell.angle_gamma   90.00
#
_symmetry.space_group_name_H-M   'P 1'
#
loop_
_entity.id
_entity.type
_entity.pdbx_description
1 polymer ?
#
loop_
_entity_poly.entity_id
_entity_poly.type
_entity_poly.pdbx_seq_one_letter_code
_entity_poly.pdbx_strand_id
1 'polypeptide(L)'
;MELLQSILLDCAAGRPLLLNELQHFVTLVTGLLERLLDYRSVMSEDSRNNRMSCTVNLLNFYKDINREAMYIRYLYKLRDLHLDGENYTEAAYTLLLHSKLLKWSEEQCLPQLDYQTPQSQRQLKESLYDNIISYFDKGKMWEEAITLCKELADQFEMEVFDYELLGQKLNQQAKFYENIMKILRPKPDYFAVGYYGCGFPPFLRNKVFIHRGKEYERREDFQSQLMSQFPSAVRLNITTMPGDDIKNSNMQYIQCFTVQPVLEIPPRLKNKPVPDQIINFYKSNYVQRFQYSRPVRKGKVDPDNEFASMWIERTTFITAYKLPGILRWFEAINITHTTISPLENAIETMGQTNEKILTMINQYQCDETLPINPLSMLLNGIVDPAVMGGFAKYEKAFFTDEYTHEHPDDREKLMRLKDLIAWQIPLLGRGIALHGKGVTDDLRPFHERMEDCFKQLRKKVEKEYGVRELPDMDERRSTRPRSMLRSVRQSICSLAGSECGTPTKTRPESVSLDSGVPPSPSIIPRSSGSVSVTDESGVEVEVKLRKSKKKQKKGRGSMIFISEEKERSSTLDKRLSKKQEFRSDTNLCESTESSSGLVNSKSLPTITGLALSVANGSEEAESARSKRDSKSVSVCLPSDRTGDRRSKGVINLLFKTKLSSKTDEAKASSEPHNEARF
;
A
#
# COMPACT_ATOMS: atom_id res chain seq x y z
N MET A 1 -20.06 -22.80 26.00
CA MET A 1 -18.85 -22.20 26.59
C MET A 1 -19.03 -21.97 28.08
N GLU A 2 -20.04 -21.20 28.49
CA GLU A 2 -20.33 -20.85 29.89
C GLU A 2 -20.41 -22.07 30.83
N LEU A 3 -21.09 -23.15 30.41
CA LEU A 3 -21.20 -24.38 31.19
C LEU A 3 -19.84 -25.06 31.46
N LEU A 4 -18.94 -25.07 30.47
CA LEU A 4 -17.61 -25.67 30.67
C LEU A 4 -16.79 -24.83 31.64
N GLN A 5 -16.84 -23.51 31.48
CA GLN A 5 -16.15 -22.59 32.37
C GLN A 5 -16.65 -22.71 33.81
N SER A 6 -17.97 -22.80 34.02
CA SER A 6 -18.55 -22.96 35.35
C SER A 6 -18.11 -24.28 36.00
N ILE A 7 -18.22 -25.40 35.27
CA ILE A 7 -17.81 -26.72 35.78
C ILE A 7 -16.32 -26.72 36.17
N LEU A 8 -15.46 -26.14 35.33
CA LEU A 8 -14.02 -26.10 35.60
C LEU A 8 -13.68 -25.20 36.79
N LEU A 9 -14.36 -24.07 36.95
CA LEU A 9 -14.18 -23.17 38.09
C LEU A 9 -14.72 -23.78 39.39
N ASP A 10 -15.84 -24.50 39.34
CA ASP A 10 -16.39 -25.22 40.49
C ASP A 10 -15.44 -26.33 40.95
N CYS A 11 -14.85 -27.06 40.00
CA CYS A 11 -13.80 -28.05 40.29
C CYS A 11 -12.55 -27.39 40.92
N ALA A 12 -12.22 -26.17 40.49
CA ALA A 12 -11.09 -25.41 41.03
C ALA A 12 -11.35 -24.90 42.45
N ALA A 13 -12.59 -24.52 42.76
CA ALA A 13 -12.99 -24.08 44.11
C ALA A 13 -12.80 -25.18 45.16
N GLY A 14 -12.94 -26.46 44.77
CA GLY A 14 -12.66 -27.61 45.65
C GLY A 14 -11.18 -27.84 45.98
N ARG A 15 -10.24 -27.12 45.35
CA ARG A 15 -8.78 -27.30 45.51
C ARG A 15 -8.05 -25.96 45.66
N PRO A 16 -8.11 -25.31 46.83
CA PRO A 16 -7.56 -23.96 47.03
C PRO A 16 -6.06 -23.85 46.74
N LEU A 17 -5.28 -24.91 46.96
CA LEU A 17 -3.83 -24.94 46.68
C LEU A 17 -3.50 -24.80 45.19
N LEU A 18 -4.39 -25.26 44.29
CA LEU A 18 -4.20 -25.23 42.85
C LEU A 18 -5.06 -24.17 42.16
N LEU A 19 -5.77 -23.33 42.93
CA LEU A 19 -6.81 -22.45 42.39
C LEU A 19 -6.27 -21.52 41.29
N ASN A 20 -5.09 -20.93 41.49
CA ASN A 20 -4.47 -20.04 40.51
C ASN A 20 -4.08 -20.78 39.21
N GLU A 21 -3.52 -21.98 39.34
CA GLU A 21 -3.08 -22.79 38.20
C GLU A 21 -4.30 -23.32 37.42
N LEU A 22 -5.34 -23.73 38.14
CA LEU A 22 -6.61 -24.14 37.56
C LEU A 22 -7.32 -22.97 36.89
N GLN A 23 -7.39 -21.80 37.50
CA GLN A 23 -7.96 -20.60 36.87
C GLN A 23 -7.20 -20.22 35.59
N HIS A 24 -5.86 -20.29 35.61
CA HIS A 24 -5.05 -20.08 34.42
C HIS A 24 -5.35 -21.13 33.35
N PHE A 25 -5.42 -22.40 33.73
CA PHE A 25 -5.79 -23.50 32.83
C PHE A 25 -7.20 -23.32 32.24
N VAL A 26 -8.21 -22.97 33.06
CA VAL A 26 -9.57 -22.69 32.59
C VAL A 26 -9.53 -21.58 31.54
N THR A 27 -8.85 -20.46 31.84
CA THR A 27 -8.73 -19.32 30.92
C THR A 27 -8.08 -19.72 29.59
N LEU A 28 -7.04 -20.55 29.63
CA LEU A 28 -6.39 -21.07 28.42
C LEU A 28 -7.31 -21.99 27.62
N VAL A 29 -7.99 -22.93 28.29
CA VAL A 29 -8.86 -23.90 27.61
C VAL A 29 -10.10 -23.23 27.04
N THR A 30 -10.73 -22.30 27.77
CA THR A 30 -11.87 -21.54 27.26
C THR A 30 -11.45 -20.69 26.06
N GLY A 31 -10.34 -19.95 26.18
CA GLY A 31 -9.83 -19.11 25.09
C GLY A 31 -9.41 -19.89 23.85
N LEU A 32 -8.88 -21.12 24.02
CA LEU A 32 -8.60 -22.04 22.92
C LEU A 32 -9.89 -22.56 22.28
N LEU A 33 -10.85 -23.00 23.09
CA LEU A 33 -12.08 -23.60 22.62
C LEU A 33 -12.96 -22.60 21.87
N GLU A 34 -13.04 -21.34 22.33
CA GLU A 34 -13.69 -20.25 21.60
C GLU A 34 -13.13 -20.11 20.19
N ARG A 35 -11.81 -20.00 20.07
CA ARG A 35 -11.14 -19.87 18.77
C ARG A 35 -11.32 -21.10 17.90
N LEU A 36 -11.28 -22.30 18.47
CA LEU A 36 -11.52 -23.54 17.73
C LEU A 36 -12.97 -23.65 17.25
N LEU A 37 -13.94 -23.16 18.02
CA LEU A 37 -15.34 -23.10 17.61
C LEU A 37 -15.55 -22.07 16.49
N ASP A 38 -14.92 -20.89 16.60
CA ASP A 38 -14.91 -19.88 15.54
C ASP A 38 -14.26 -20.41 14.25
N TYR A 39 -13.17 -21.16 14.38
CA TYR A 39 -12.53 -21.82 13.25
C TYR A 39 -13.44 -22.89 12.65
N ARG A 40 -14.10 -23.70 13.47
CA ARG A 40 -15.00 -24.76 13.01
C ARG A 40 -16.21 -24.21 12.24
N SER A 41 -16.84 -23.15 12.72
CA SER A 41 -18.00 -22.54 12.05
C SER A 41 -17.63 -21.97 10.68
N VAL A 42 -16.46 -21.37 10.58
CA VAL A 42 -15.96 -20.75 9.35
C VAL A 42 -15.38 -21.77 8.36
N MET A 43 -14.84 -22.90 8.83
CA MET A 43 -14.35 -23.94 7.91
C MET A 43 -15.45 -24.60 7.08
N SER A 44 -16.71 -24.55 7.52
CA SER A 44 -17.86 -24.99 6.72
C SER A 44 -18.34 -23.95 5.71
N GLU A 45 -17.89 -22.71 5.81
CA GLU A 45 -18.26 -21.64 4.88
C GLU A 45 -17.25 -21.54 3.72
N ASP A 46 -17.75 -21.19 2.52
CA ASP A 46 -16.90 -20.92 1.33
C ASP A 46 -16.05 -19.64 1.46
N SER A 47 -16.15 -18.96 2.60
CA SER A 47 -15.46 -17.70 2.88
C SER A 47 -13.96 -17.90 3.14
N ARG A 48 -13.15 -17.84 2.08
CA ARG A 48 -11.68 -17.90 2.18
C ARG A 48 -11.09 -16.86 3.15
N ASN A 49 -11.64 -15.64 3.17
CA ASN A 49 -11.15 -14.57 4.03
C ASN A 49 -11.42 -14.83 5.52
N ASN A 50 -12.61 -15.35 5.84
CA ASN A 50 -12.92 -15.75 7.21
C ASN A 50 -12.00 -16.92 7.60
N ARG A 51 -11.80 -17.91 6.71
CA ARG A 51 -10.90 -19.06 6.95
C ARG A 51 -9.49 -18.60 7.28
N MET A 52 -8.94 -17.65 6.51
CA MET A 52 -7.63 -17.03 6.78
C MET A 52 -7.60 -16.29 8.13
N SER A 53 -8.62 -15.49 8.42
CA SER A 53 -8.71 -14.71 9.68
C SER A 53 -8.77 -15.62 10.91
N CYS A 54 -9.61 -16.67 10.88
CA CYS A 54 -9.67 -17.64 11.96
C CYS A 54 -8.34 -18.42 12.09
N THR A 55 -7.71 -18.80 10.98
CA THR A 55 -6.39 -19.46 10.99
C THR A 55 -5.34 -18.60 11.71
N VAL A 56 -5.32 -17.29 11.44
CA VAL A 56 -4.40 -16.35 12.11
C VAL A 56 -4.75 -16.15 13.59
N ASN A 57 -6.03 -16.14 13.96
CA ASN A 57 -6.42 -16.09 15.37
C ASN A 57 -5.93 -17.31 16.16
N LEU A 58 -6.00 -18.51 15.57
CA LEU A 58 -5.42 -19.73 16.16
C LEU A 58 -3.90 -19.66 16.19
N LEU A 59 -3.28 -19.17 15.13
CA LEU A 59 -1.84 -19.02 15.03
C LEU A 59 -1.30 -18.12 16.16
N ASN A 60 -1.93 -16.97 16.40
CA ASN A 60 -1.58 -16.08 17.51
C ASN A 60 -1.74 -16.79 18.86
N PHE A 61 -2.84 -17.52 19.06
CA PHE A 61 -3.05 -18.27 20.29
C PHE A 61 -1.99 -19.35 20.52
N TYR A 62 -1.65 -20.16 19.50
CA TYR A 62 -0.62 -21.20 19.61
C TYR A 62 0.77 -20.64 19.87
N LYS A 63 1.05 -19.44 19.34
CA LYS A 63 2.27 -18.69 19.67
C LYS A 63 2.29 -18.29 21.14
N ASP A 64 1.19 -17.74 21.65
CA ASP A 64 1.10 -17.25 23.03
C ASP A 64 1.24 -18.39 24.07
N ILE A 65 0.72 -19.58 23.75
CA ILE A 65 0.87 -20.79 24.61
C ILE A 65 2.15 -21.60 24.33
N ASN A 66 3.06 -21.09 23.49
CA ASN A 66 4.32 -21.73 23.09
C ASN A 66 4.15 -23.18 22.56
N ARG A 67 3.07 -23.45 21.82
CA ARG A 67 2.85 -24.75 21.16
C ARG A 67 3.38 -24.72 19.73
N GLU A 68 4.70 -24.73 19.61
CA GLU A 68 5.43 -24.55 18.35
C GLU A 68 4.98 -25.50 17.23
N ALA A 69 4.85 -26.81 17.50
CA ALA A 69 4.45 -27.78 16.47
C ALA A 69 3.07 -27.47 15.87
N MET A 70 2.12 -27.03 16.69
CA MET A 70 0.79 -26.62 16.23
C MET A 70 0.86 -25.28 15.49
N TYR A 71 1.62 -24.33 16.02
CA TYR A 71 1.87 -23.05 15.36
C TYR A 71 2.41 -23.26 13.93
N ILE A 72 3.46 -24.06 13.77
CA ILE A 72 4.04 -24.36 12.46
C ILE A 72 3.02 -25.04 11.56
N ARG A 73 2.29 -26.06 12.04
CA ARG A 73 1.24 -26.72 11.25
C ARG A 73 0.20 -25.74 10.70
N TYR A 74 -0.21 -24.75 11.50
CA TYR A 74 -1.15 -23.71 11.06
C TYR A 74 -0.52 -22.66 10.15
N LEU A 75 0.80 -22.40 10.23
CA LEU A 75 1.51 -21.60 9.22
C LEU A 75 1.41 -22.24 7.84
N TYR A 76 1.63 -23.56 7.74
CA TYR A 76 1.54 -24.25 6.44
C TYR A 76 0.10 -24.28 5.91
N LYS A 77 -0.90 -24.48 6.77
CA LYS A 77 -2.32 -24.33 6.36
C LYS A 77 -2.62 -22.92 5.84
N LEU A 78 -2.12 -21.88 6.49
CA LEU A 78 -2.30 -20.50 6.05
C LEU A 78 -1.58 -20.25 4.72
N ARG A 79 -0.35 -20.75 4.56
CA ARG A 79 0.39 -20.70 3.30
C ARG A 79 -0.41 -21.33 2.16
N ASP A 80 -0.99 -22.50 2.38
CA ASP A 80 -1.76 -23.20 1.34
C ASP A 80 -2.99 -22.37 0.92
N LEU A 81 -3.70 -21.78 1.89
CA LEU A 81 -4.79 -20.82 1.61
C LEU A 81 -4.32 -19.61 0.80
N HIS A 82 -3.10 -19.12 1.03
CA HIS A 82 -2.53 -18.03 0.24
C HIS A 82 -2.19 -18.46 -1.18
N LEU A 83 -1.64 -19.65 -1.38
CA LEU A 83 -1.33 -20.20 -2.70
C LEU A 83 -2.60 -20.42 -3.52
N ASP A 84 -3.68 -20.90 -2.91
CA ASP A 84 -5.01 -21.02 -3.54
C ASP A 84 -5.57 -19.66 -4.00
N GLY A 85 -5.11 -18.56 -3.39
CA GLY A 85 -5.49 -17.20 -3.75
C GLY A 85 -4.46 -16.41 -4.55
N GLU A 86 -3.37 -17.05 -4.98
CA GLU A 86 -2.22 -16.43 -5.64
C GLU A 86 -1.60 -15.26 -4.84
N ASN A 87 -1.74 -15.31 -3.52
CA ASN A 87 -1.21 -14.32 -2.59
C ASN A 87 0.23 -14.68 -2.21
N TYR A 88 1.14 -14.67 -3.20
CA TYR A 88 2.52 -15.13 -3.02
C TYR A 88 3.29 -14.31 -1.98
N THR A 89 3.06 -13.00 -1.93
CA THR A 89 3.69 -12.11 -0.94
C THR A 89 3.31 -12.51 0.49
N GLU A 90 2.02 -12.73 0.74
CA GLU A 90 1.54 -13.15 2.06
C GLU A 90 2.04 -14.56 2.40
N ALA A 91 2.02 -15.49 1.44
CA ALA A 91 2.59 -16.84 1.62
C ALA A 91 4.08 -16.80 2.02
N ALA A 92 4.86 -15.90 1.41
CA ALA A 92 6.26 -15.66 1.74
C ALA A 92 6.41 -15.14 3.18
N TYR A 93 5.62 -14.15 3.59
CA TYR A 93 5.62 -13.67 4.98
C TYR A 93 5.18 -14.74 5.98
N THR A 94 4.23 -15.61 5.62
CA THR A 94 3.82 -16.75 6.46
C THR A 94 5.00 -17.71 6.67
N LEU A 95 5.71 -18.10 5.62
CA LEU A 95 6.88 -18.97 5.74
C LEU A 95 8.05 -18.31 6.46
N LEU A 96 8.20 -16.99 6.34
CA LEU A 96 9.19 -16.22 7.08
C LEU A 96 8.97 -16.31 8.61
N LEU A 97 7.75 -16.53 9.07
CA LEU A 97 7.50 -16.80 10.50
C LEU A 97 8.07 -18.15 10.94
N HIS A 98 8.05 -19.16 10.08
CA HIS A 98 8.66 -20.46 10.38
C HIS A 98 10.19 -20.34 10.38
N SER A 99 10.76 -19.67 9.38
CA SER A 99 12.22 -19.52 9.29
C SER A 99 12.84 -18.73 10.44
N LYS A 100 12.07 -17.83 11.09
CA LYS A 100 12.45 -17.12 12.31
C LYS A 100 12.60 -18.02 13.55
N LEU A 101 11.94 -19.19 13.57
CA LEU A 101 12.10 -20.17 14.64
C LEU A 101 13.41 -20.97 14.48
N LEU A 102 13.98 -20.99 13.28
CA LEU A 102 15.19 -21.75 12.94
C LEU A 102 16.46 -20.91 13.15
N LYS A 103 17.50 -21.58 13.65
CA LYS A 103 18.85 -21.03 13.79
C LYS A 103 19.73 -21.47 12.63
N TRP A 104 20.77 -20.70 12.34
CA TRP A 104 21.85 -21.12 11.45
C TRP A 104 22.78 -22.08 12.20
N SER A 105 22.31 -23.30 12.45
CA SER A 105 23.05 -24.34 13.17
C SER A 105 22.94 -25.70 12.47
N GLU A 106 23.93 -26.55 12.71
CA GLU A 106 23.93 -27.94 12.25
C GLU A 106 23.13 -28.88 13.17
N GLU A 107 22.43 -28.33 14.17
CA GLU A 107 21.56 -29.11 15.05
C GLU A 107 20.41 -29.72 14.24
N GLN A 108 20.10 -30.99 14.54
CA GLN A 108 19.02 -31.71 13.89
C GLN A 108 17.67 -31.05 14.20
N CYS A 109 16.82 -30.87 13.19
CA CYS A 109 15.46 -30.38 13.42
C CYS A 109 14.66 -31.38 14.26
N LEU A 110 13.84 -30.88 15.19
CA LEU A 110 12.84 -31.71 15.85
C LEU A 110 11.87 -32.27 14.79
N PRO A 111 11.47 -33.56 14.88
CA PRO A 111 10.47 -34.14 13.98
C PRO A 111 9.09 -33.54 14.27
N GLN A 112 8.85 -32.33 13.78
CA GLN A 112 7.60 -31.59 13.96
C GLN A 112 6.75 -31.57 12.67
N LEU A 113 7.39 -31.83 11.53
CA LEU A 113 6.76 -31.98 10.21
C LEU A 113 7.19 -33.33 9.61
N ASP A 114 6.39 -33.86 8.69
CA ASP A 114 6.63 -35.11 7.94
C ASP A 114 7.82 -35.03 6.97
N TYR A 115 8.92 -34.38 7.35
CA TYR A 115 10.18 -34.44 6.63
C TYR A 115 10.76 -35.85 6.80
N GLN A 116 10.66 -36.65 5.73
CA GLN A 116 11.11 -38.04 5.69
C GLN A 116 12.63 -38.18 5.79
N THR A 117 13.38 -37.09 5.65
CA THR A 117 14.85 -37.06 5.73
C THR A 117 15.32 -36.19 6.89
N PRO A 118 16.31 -36.64 7.69
CA PRO A 118 16.91 -35.80 8.71
C PRO A 118 17.60 -34.59 8.06
N GLN A 119 17.11 -33.38 8.35
CA GLN A 119 17.70 -32.11 7.93
C GLN A 119 18.21 -31.30 9.13
N SER A 120 19.37 -30.65 8.98
CA SER A 120 19.83 -29.68 9.97
C SER A 120 18.96 -28.41 9.95
N GLN A 121 18.94 -27.65 11.05
CA GLN A 121 18.20 -26.38 11.11
C GLN A 121 18.65 -25.40 10.03
N ARG A 122 19.96 -25.35 9.73
CA ARG A 122 20.53 -24.59 8.61
C ARG A 122 19.94 -25.03 7.28
N GLN A 123 19.99 -26.32 6.95
CA GLN A 123 19.48 -26.83 5.66
C GLN A 123 17.99 -26.56 5.47
N LEU A 124 17.19 -26.75 6.53
CA LEU A 124 15.76 -26.43 6.48
C LEU A 124 15.53 -24.93 6.29
N LYS A 125 16.30 -24.08 6.99
CA LYS A 125 16.19 -22.63 6.87
C LYS A 125 16.59 -22.12 5.48
N GLU A 126 17.65 -22.67 4.90
CA GLU A 126 18.08 -22.40 3.53
C GLU A 126 16.99 -22.78 2.51
N SER A 127 16.45 -24.00 2.60
CA SER A 127 15.36 -24.45 1.73
C SER A 127 14.10 -23.58 1.85
N LEU A 128 13.77 -23.14 3.07
CA LEU A 128 12.68 -22.20 3.29
C LEU A 128 12.97 -20.85 2.64
N TYR A 129 14.19 -20.32 2.78
CA TYR A 129 14.56 -19.04 2.18
C TYR A 129 14.44 -19.09 0.65
N ASP A 130 14.83 -20.18 0.01
CA ASP A 130 14.69 -20.33 -1.44
C ASP A 130 13.22 -20.33 -1.89
N ASN A 131 12.35 -21.01 -1.15
CA ASN A 131 10.91 -20.97 -1.38
C ASN A 131 10.34 -19.55 -1.15
N ILE A 132 10.75 -18.88 -0.08
CA ILE A 132 10.32 -17.52 0.27
C ILE A 132 10.76 -16.51 -0.80
N ILE A 133 12.01 -16.59 -1.26
CA ILE A 133 12.55 -15.74 -2.32
C ILE A 133 11.79 -15.94 -3.63
N SER A 134 11.48 -17.19 -3.99
CA SER A 134 10.65 -17.50 -5.17
C SER A 134 9.25 -16.88 -5.07
N TYR A 135 8.62 -16.93 -3.89
CA TYR A 135 7.33 -16.30 -3.66
C TYR A 135 7.41 -14.76 -3.69
N PHE A 136 8.46 -14.16 -3.12
CA PHE A 136 8.66 -12.71 -3.23
C PHE A 136 8.95 -12.25 -4.66
N ASP A 137 9.62 -13.05 -5.49
CA ASP A 137 9.80 -12.73 -6.91
C ASP A 137 8.44 -12.71 -7.64
N LYS A 138 7.61 -13.74 -7.44
CA LYS A 138 6.24 -13.80 -8.00
C LYS A 138 5.36 -12.64 -7.49
N GLY A 139 5.52 -12.26 -6.22
CA GLY A 139 4.84 -11.12 -5.59
C GLY A 139 5.45 -9.74 -5.92
N LYS A 140 6.55 -9.68 -6.69
CA LYS A 140 7.30 -8.46 -7.05
C LYS A 140 7.83 -7.66 -5.83
N MET A 141 8.06 -8.36 -4.72
CA MET A 141 8.61 -7.84 -3.45
C MET A 141 10.13 -7.98 -3.43
N TRP A 142 10.79 -7.45 -4.46
CA TRP A 142 12.22 -7.66 -4.69
C TRP A 142 13.11 -7.11 -3.59
N GLU A 143 12.70 -6.08 -2.86
CA GLU A 143 13.45 -5.54 -1.73
C GLU A 143 13.57 -6.55 -0.56
N GLU A 144 12.52 -7.33 -0.30
CA GLU A 144 12.54 -8.41 0.70
C GLU A 144 13.34 -9.60 0.18
N ALA A 145 13.16 -9.96 -1.10
CA ALA A 145 13.93 -11.03 -1.73
C ALA A 145 15.43 -10.76 -1.69
N ILE A 146 15.87 -9.53 -1.99
CA ILE A 146 17.28 -9.11 -1.88
C ILE A 146 17.78 -9.22 -0.44
N THR A 147 16.96 -8.87 0.56
CA THR A 147 17.36 -8.93 1.97
C THR A 147 17.68 -10.37 2.38
N LEU A 148 16.84 -11.34 1.98
CA LEU A 148 17.10 -12.76 2.23
C LEU A 148 18.28 -13.29 1.42
N CYS A 149 18.44 -12.86 0.16
CA CYS A 149 19.60 -13.24 -0.65
C CYS A 149 20.92 -12.77 -0.03
N LYS A 150 20.93 -11.63 0.67
CA LYS A 150 22.11 -11.14 1.38
C LYS A 150 22.45 -12.00 2.59
N GLU A 151 21.45 -12.38 3.38
CA GLU A 151 21.68 -13.29 4.51
C GLU A 151 22.20 -14.67 4.04
N LEU A 152 21.67 -15.20 2.93
CA LEU A 152 22.22 -16.42 2.32
C LEU A 152 23.63 -16.23 1.79
N ALA A 153 23.92 -15.11 1.13
CA ALA A 153 25.26 -14.81 0.64
C ALA A 153 26.26 -14.76 1.81
N ASP A 154 25.90 -14.12 2.92
CA ASP A 154 26.74 -14.08 4.12
C ASP A 154 27.00 -15.50 4.68
N GLN A 155 25.99 -16.40 4.69
CA GLN A 155 26.18 -17.80 5.09
C GLN A 155 27.10 -18.56 4.14
N PHE A 156 26.94 -18.38 2.83
CA PHE A 156 27.76 -19.08 1.84
C PHE A 156 29.20 -18.57 1.78
N GLU A 157 29.44 -17.29 2.06
CA GLU A 157 30.77 -16.71 2.09
C GLU A 157 31.51 -17.00 3.39
N MET A 158 30.83 -16.90 4.54
CA MET A 158 31.50 -16.87 5.86
C MET A 158 31.37 -18.17 6.66
N GLU A 159 30.38 -19.01 6.38
CA GLU A 159 30.06 -20.17 7.23
C GLU A 159 30.24 -21.51 6.52
N VAL A 160 29.67 -21.65 5.31
CA VAL A 160 29.69 -22.92 4.54
C VAL A 160 30.79 -22.93 3.46
N PHE A 161 31.22 -21.74 3.02
CA PHE A 161 32.19 -21.57 1.93
C PHE A 161 31.74 -22.20 0.59
N ASP A 162 30.43 -22.20 0.33
CA ASP A 162 29.86 -22.66 -0.95
C ASP A 162 29.81 -21.50 -1.95
N TYR A 163 30.91 -21.33 -2.68
CA TYR A 163 31.04 -20.23 -3.62
C TYR A 163 30.22 -20.40 -4.91
N GLU A 164 29.79 -21.63 -5.22
CA GLU A 164 28.89 -21.86 -6.36
C GLU A 164 27.49 -21.34 -6.04
N LEU A 165 26.95 -21.68 -4.87
CA LEU A 165 25.68 -21.14 -4.38
C LEU A 165 25.76 -19.63 -4.15
N LEU A 166 26.89 -19.12 -3.63
CA LEU A 166 27.13 -17.68 -3.51
C LEU A 166 27.01 -16.97 -4.87
N GLY A 167 27.66 -17.50 -5.91
CA GLY A 167 27.57 -16.96 -7.27
C GLY A 167 26.13 -16.91 -7.79
N GLN A 168 25.34 -17.96 -7.52
CA GLN A 168 23.92 -18.00 -7.88
C GLN A 168 23.10 -16.93 -7.14
N LYS A 169 23.30 -16.75 -5.82
CA LYS A 169 22.60 -15.72 -5.05
C LYS A 169 22.98 -14.31 -5.47
N LEU A 170 24.25 -14.06 -5.81
CA LEU A 170 24.69 -12.76 -6.33
C LEU A 170 24.04 -12.42 -7.68
N ASN A 171 23.95 -13.39 -8.60
CA ASN A 171 23.23 -13.23 -9.86
C ASN A 171 21.74 -12.94 -9.63
N GLN A 172 21.12 -13.62 -8.66
CA GLN A 172 19.73 -13.38 -8.30
C GLN A 172 19.51 -11.97 -7.71
N GLN A 173 20.42 -11.49 -6.86
CA GLN A 173 20.40 -10.11 -6.37
C GLN A 173 20.51 -9.10 -7.51
N ALA A 174 21.44 -9.32 -8.46
CA ALA A 174 21.61 -8.45 -9.63
C ALA A 174 20.32 -8.34 -10.46
N LYS A 175 19.67 -9.48 -10.73
CA LYS A 175 18.37 -9.54 -11.41
C LYS A 175 17.30 -8.73 -10.67
N PHE A 176 17.22 -8.85 -9.35
CA PHE A 176 16.24 -8.09 -8.56
C PHE A 176 16.48 -6.58 -8.58
N TYR A 177 17.75 -6.14 -8.50
CA TYR A 177 18.08 -4.72 -8.64
C TYR A 177 17.70 -4.18 -10.03
N GLU A 178 17.93 -4.95 -11.08
CA GLU A 178 17.52 -4.61 -12.44
C GLU A 178 16.00 -4.51 -12.57
N ASN A 179 15.28 -5.50 -12.03
CA ASN A 179 13.82 -5.53 -12.01
C ASN A 179 13.23 -4.30 -11.33
N ILE A 180 13.73 -3.91 -10.14
CA ILE A 180 13.27 -2.71 -9.41
C ILE A 180 13.35 -1.46 -10.29
N MET A 181 14.43 -1.32 -11.07
CA MET A 181 14.68 -0.14 -11.89
C MET A 181 13.91 -0.14 -13.20
N LYS A 182 13.72 -1.30 -13.84
CA LYS A 182 13.20 -1.39 -15.22
C LYS A 182 11.73 -1.80 -15.30
N ILE A 183 11.26 -2.66 -14.40
CA ILE A 183 9.92 -3.23 -14.45
C ILE A 183 8.95 -2.34 -13.67
N LEU A 184 7.82 -2.01 -14.30
CA LEU A 184 6.74 -1.27 -13.65
C LEU A 184 6.04 -2.15 -12.61
N ARG A 185 5.92 -1.64 -11.39
CA ARG A 185 5.14 -2.26 -10.32
C ARG A 185 3.87 -1.43 -10.07
N PRO A 186 2.67 -1.98 -10.29
CA PRO A 186 1.42 -1.27 -10.03
C PRO A 186 1.32 -0.85 -8.57
N LYS A 187 0.90 0.40 -8.31
CA LYS A 187 0.60 0.87 -6.95
C LYS A 187 -0.63 0.10 -6.42
N PRO A 188 -0.55 -0.56 -5.25
CA PRO A 188 -1.73 -1.13 -4.61
C PRO A 188 -2.63 -0.02 -4.04
N ASP A 189 -3.94 -0.21 -4.17
CA ASP A 189 -4.93 0.58 -3.45
C ASP A 189 -5.22 -0.04 -2.08
N TYR A 190 -5.70 0.78 -1.15
CA TYR A 190 -6.05 0.37 0.21
C TYR A 190 -7.49 0.73 0.53
N PHE A 191 -8.21 -0.17 1.18
CA PHE A 191 -9.63 0.00 1.50
C PHE A 191 -9.83 -0.14 3.00
N ALA A 192 -10.45 0.86 3.64
CA ALA A 192 -10.97 0.71 4.99
C ALA A 192 -12.33 0.01 4.94
N VAL A 193 -12.47 -1.04 5.74
CA VAL A 193 -13.71 -1.82 5.88
C VAL A 193 -14.13 -1.81 7.35
N GLY A 194 -15.26 -1.18 7.64
CA GLY A 194 -15.88 -1.21 8.97
C GLY A 194 -17.01 -2.22 9.01
N TYR A 195 -16.98 -3.13 9.98
CA TYR A 195 -18.04 -4.09 10.26
C TYR A 195 -18.80 -3.65 11.52
N TYR A 196 -20.03 -3.19 11.37
CA TYR A 196 -20.81 -2.61 12.47
C TYR A 196 -22.09 -3.39 12.73
N GLY A 197 -22.51 -3.43 14.00
CA GLY A 197 -23.69 -4.15 14.45
C GLY A 197 -23.36 -5.51 15.07
N CYS A 198 -24.21 -5.92 16.01
CA CYS A 198 -24.07 -7.14 16.81
C CYS A 198 -24.21 -8.43 15.99
N GLY A 199 -24.74 -8.34 14.76
CA GLY A 199 -24.87 -9.48 13.84
C GLY A 199 -23.55 -10.05 13.33
N PHE A 200 -22.43 -9.33 13.48
CA PHE A 200 -21.10 -9.85 13.12
C PHE A 200 -20.48 -10.70 14.24
N PRO A 201 -19.64 -11.69 13.87
CA PRO A 201 -18.80 -12.42 14.82
C PRO A 201 -17.94 -11.47 15.67
N PRO A 202 -17.60 -11.83 16.92
CA PRO A 202 -16.87 -10.95 17.83
C PRO A 202 -15.55 -10.41 17.28
N PHE A 203 -14.85 -11.17 16.43
CA PHE A 203 -13.57 -10.74 15.85
C PHE A 203 -13.72 -9.69 14.74
N LEU A 204 -14.92 -9.51 14.16
CA LEU A 204 -15.23 -8.46 13.19
C LEU A 204 -16.04 -7.31 13.80
N ARG A 205 -16.92 -7.63 14.76
CA ARG A 205 -17.92 -6.71 15.32
C ARG A 205 -17.31 -5.39 15.79
N ASN A 206 -17.85 -4.29 15.26
CA ASN A 206 -17.51 -2.90 15.57
C ASN A 206 -16.01 -2.57 15.39
N LYS A 207 -15.35 -3.25 14.44
CA LYS A 207 -13.95 -3.04 14.10
C LYS A 207 -13.77 -2.56 12.67
N VAL A 208 -12.67 -1.86 12.45
CA VAL A 208 -12.25 -1.39 11.12
C VAL A 208 -10.98 -2.12 10.72
N PHE A 209 -10.94 -2.66 9.51
CA PHE A 209 -9.78 -3.32 8.92
C PHE A 209 -9.32 -2.54 7.70
N ILE A 210 -8.00 -2.41 7.53
CA ILE A 210 -7.42 -1.85 6.30
C ILE A 210 -7.00 -3.02 5.42
N HIS A 211 -7.61 -3.12 4.24
CA HIS A 211 -7.33 -4.13 3.23
C HIS A 211 -6.38 -3.57 2.16
N ARG A 212 -5.39 -4.37 1.76
CA ARG A 212 -4.50 -4.13 0.62
C ARG A 212 -5.09 -4.78 -0.64
N GLY A 213 -5.46 -3.96 -1.60
CA GLY A 213 -6.02 -4.37 -2.89
C GLY A 213 -5.03 -5.15 -3.76
N LYS A 214 -5.56 -6.03 -4.61
CA LYS A 214 -4.83 -6.76 -5.67
C LYS A 214 -4.32 -5.79 -6.72
N GLU A 215 -3.45 -6.28 -7.60
CA GLU A 215 -2.97 -5.47 -8.72
C GLU A 215 -4.18 -4.99 -9.54
N TYR A 216 -4.29 -3.66 -9.70
CA TYR A 216 -5.38 -2.98 -10.39
C TYR A 216 -6.80 -3.17 -9.81
N GLU A 217 -6.93 -3.75 -8.61
CA GLU A 217 -8.23 -3.90 -7.97
C GLU A 217 -8.76 -2.56 -7.50
N ARG A 218 -9.99 -2.25 -7.90
CA ARG A 218 -10.69 -1.03 -7.52
C ARG A 218 -11.62 -1.30 -6.36
N ARG A 219 -12.04 -0.22 -5.70
CA ARG A 219 -12.94 -0.29 -4.55
C ARG A 219 -14.27 -0.94 -4.92
N GLU A 220 -14.82 -0.65 -6.11
CA GLU A 220 -16.12 -1.16 -6.55
C GLU A 220 -16.09 -2.69 -6.72
N ASP A 221 -15.02 -3.22 -7.32
CA ASP A 221 -14.79 -4.65 -7.49
C ASP A 221 -14.60 -5.33 -6.12
N PHE A 222 -13.72 -4.76 -5.30
CA PHE A 222 -13.45 -5.24 -3.94
C PHE A 222 -14.72 -5.26 -3.08
N GLN A 223 -15.48 -4.18 -3.09
CA GLN A 223 -16.72 -4.04 -2.32
C GLN A 223 -17.78 -5.03 -2.79
N SER A 224 -17.90 -5.27 -4.10
CA SER A 224 -18.85 -6.27 -4.62
C SER A 224 -18.50 -7.68 -4.15
N GLN A 225 -17.21 -8.05 -4.19
CA GLN A 225 -16.73 -9.33 -3.65
C GLN A 225 -16.87 -9.42 -2.13
N LEU A 226 -16.73 -8.30 -1.41
CA LEU A 226 -16.93 -8.25 0.03
C LEU A 226 -18.42 -8.48 0.39
N MET A 227 -19.33 -7.79 -0.30
CA MET A 227 -20.77 -7.94 -0.05
C MET A 227 -21.28 -9.35 -0.40
N SER A 228 -20.70 -10.02 -1.40
CA SER A 228 -21.06 -11.43 -1.70
C SER A 228 -20.68 -12.41 -0.58
N GLN A 229 -19.71 -12.06 0.28
CA GLN A 229 -19.34 -12.85 1.46
C GLN A 229 -20.30 -12.64 2.64
N PHE A 230 -21.05 -11.53 2.65
CA PHE A 230 -22.01 -11.19 3.70
C PHE A 230 -23.37 -10.82 3.07
N PRO A 231 -24.14 -11.80 2.57
CA PRO A 231 -25.40 -11.53 1.87
C PRO A 231 -26.44 -10.78 2.71
N SER A 232 -26.39 -10.93 4.04
CA SER A 232 -27.29 -10.27 4.99
C SER A 232 -26.85 -8.85 5.39
N ALA A 233 -25.67 -8.40 4.93
CA ALA A 233 -25.14 -7.11 5.32
C ALA A 233 -25.74 -5.96 4.50
N VAL A 234 -26.05 -4.86 5.19
CA VAL A 234 -26.46 -3.59 4.60
C VAL A 234 -25.21 -2.75 4.34
N ARG A 235 -25.06 -2.30 3.09
CA ARG A 235 -23.99 -1.35 2.73
C ARG A 235 -24.28 0.03 3.32
N LEU A 236 -23.33 0.57 4.07
CA LEU A 236 -23.33 1.97 4.50
C LEU A 236 -22.75 2.86 3.40
N ASN A 237 -23.48 3.93 3.07
CA ASN A 237 -23.04 4.94 2.09
C ASN A 237 -22.31 6.13 2.74
N ILE A 238 -22.27 6.18 4.07
CA ILE A 238 -21.50 7.17 4.82
C ILE A 238 -20.05 6.72 4.99
N THR A 239 -19.12 7.66 5.13
CA THR A 239 -17.70 7.40 5.46
C THR A 239 -17.31 7.91 6.85
N THR A 240 -18.24 8.58 7.54
CA THR A 240 -18.10 8.96 8.94
C THR A 240 -18.23 7.72 9.82
N MET A 241 -17.63 7.75 11.01
CA MET A 241 -17.83 6.67 11.98
C MET A 241 -19.32 6.60 12.34
N PRO A 242 -19.97 5.42 12.22
CA PRO A 242 -21.38 5.28 12.54
C PRO A 242 -21.65 5.51 14.03
N GLY A 243 -22.86 5.95 14.33
CA GLY A 243 -23.36 6.16 15.69
C GLY A 243 -23.61 4.84 16.44
N ASP A 244 -23.97 4.95 17.71
CA ASP A 244 -24.21 3.81 18.59
C ASP A 244 -25.48 3.04 18.24
N ASP A 245 -26.42 3.68 17.54
CA ASP A 245 -27.61 3.07 16.94
C ASP A 245 -27.25 1.96 15.94
N ILE A 246 -26.31 2.23 15.04
CA ILE A 246 -25.84 1.24 14.05
C ILE A 246 -24.93 0.20 14.72
N LYS A 247 -24.05 0.62 15.64
CA LYS A 247 -23.10 -0.30 16.32
C LYS A 247 -23.78 -1.33 17.22
N ASN A 248 -24.89 -0.96 17.86
CA ASN A 248 -25.62 -1.82 18.80
C ASN A 248 -26.80 -2.55 18.14
N SER A 249 -27.14 -2.21 16.90
CA SER A 249 -28.18 -2.90 16.13
C SER A 249 -27.85 -4.39 15.94
N ASN A 250 -28.89 -5.22 15.89
CA ASN A 250 -28.76 -6.67 15.66
C ASN A 250 -28.42 -7.02 14.19
N MET A 251 -28.44 -6.04 13.28
CA MET A 251 -28.15 -6.23 11.87
C MET A 251 -26.65 -6.21 11.59
N GLN A 252 -26.28 -6.50 10.34
CA GLN A 252 -24.91 -6.40 9.83
C GLN A 252 -24.80 -5.17 8.92
N TYR A 253 -23.90 -4.24 9.22
CA TYR A 253 -23.63 -3.07 8.39
C TYR A 253 -22.17 -3.03 7.96
N ILE A 254 -21.92 -2.88 6.65
CA ILE A 254 -20.57 -2.80 6.09
C ILE A 254 -20.33 -1.42 5.51
N GLN A 255 -19.30 -0.74 6.01
CA GLN A 255 -18.77 0.49 5.46
C GLN A 255 -17.49 0.18 4.66
N CYS A 256 -17.34 0.72 3.45
CA CYS A 256 -16.15 0.51 2.63
C CYS A 256 -15.75 1.77 1.85
N PHE A 257 -14.51 2.24 2.03
CA PHE A 257 -13.96 3.40 1.30
C PHE A 257 -12.44 3.30 1.12
N THR A 258 -11.92 3.98 0.09
CA THR A 258 -10.48 3.98 -0.22
C THR A 258 -9.72 4.90 0.74
N VAL A 259 -8.58 4.44 1.24
CA VAL A 259 -7.66 5.22 2.09
C VAL A 259 -6.32 5.40 1.39
N GLN A 260 -5.65 6.53 1.64
CA GLN A 260 -4.32 6.79 1.12
C GLN A 260 -3.25 6.33 2.12
N PRO A 261 -2.25 5.54 1.70
CA PRO A 261 -1.13 5.18 2.55
C PRO A 261 -0.26 6.40 2.86
N VAL A 262 0.23 6.51 4.09
CA VAL A 262 1.16 7.56 4.50
C VAL A 262 2.58 7.03 4.40
N LEU A 263 3.45 7.77 3.70
CA LEU A 263 4.85 7.39 3.50
C LEU A 263 5.60 7.34 4.85
N GLU A 264 6.18 6.18 5.14
CA GLU A 264 7.17 6.01 6.20
C GLU A 264 8.55 5.78 5.57
N ILE A 265 9.36 6.85 5.46
CA ILE A 265 10.69 6.75 4.84
C ILE A 265 11.60 5.87 5.71
N PRO A 266 12.14 4.76 5.18
CA PRO A 266 13.09 3.94 5.92
C PRO A 266 14.31 4.77 6.36
N PRO A 267 14.83 4.61 7.60
CA PRO A 267 15.94 5.42 8.10
C PRO A 267 17.16 5.43 7.18
N ARG A 268 17.46 4.29 6.54
CA ARG A 268 18.59 4.14 5.60
C ARG A 268 18.50 4.99 4.32
N LEU A 269 17.30 5.49 3.98
CA LEU A 269 17.01 6.30 2.80
C LEU A 269 16.84 7.80 3.13
N LYS A 270 16.66 8.13 4.40
CA LYS A 270 16.47 9.52 4.84
C LYS A 270 17.70 10.37 4.47
N ASN A 271 17.48 11.57 3.95
CA ASN A 271 18.50 12.55 3.53
C ASN A 271 19.43 12.08 2.39
N LYS A 272 19.09 11.00 1.68
CA LYS A 272 19.86 10.55 0.50
C LYS A 272 19.12 10.92 -0.79
N PRO A 273 19.85 11.20 -1.89
CA PRO A 273 19.24 11.41 -3.20
C PRO A 273 18.77 10.07 -3.79
N VAL A 274 17.60 9.61 -3.35
CA VAL A 274 17.02 8.33 -3.78
C VAL A 274 16.17 8.54 -5.04
N PRO A 275 16.38 7.75 -6.11
CA PRO A 275 15.54 7.81 -7.30
C PRO A 275 14.06 7.55 -7.02
N ASP A 276 13.19 8.25 -7.74
CA ASP A 276 11.72 8.14 -7.62
C ASP A 276 11.22 6.70 -7.75
N GLN A 277 11.85 5.92 -8.64
CA GLN A 277 11.54 4.50 -8.86
C GLN A 277 11.67 3.63 -7.59
N ILE A 278 12.60 3.97 -6.71
CA ILE A 278 12.81 3.23 -5.44
C ILE A 278 11.86 3.78 -4.37
N ILE A 279 11.81 5.10 -4.18
CA ILE A 279 11.06 5.69 -3.07
C ILE A 279 9.54 5.57 -3.26
N ASN A 280 9.04 5.60 -4.50
CA ASN A 280 7.60 5.46 -4.78
C ASN A 280 7.04 4.09 -4.39
N PHE A 281 7.87 3.04 -4.40
CA PHE A 281 7.47 1.75 -3.88
C PHE A 281 7.18 1.82 -2.37
N TYR A 282 8.06 2.47 -1.59
CA TYR A 282 7.87 2.68 -0.14
C TYR A 282 6.71 3.65 0.19
N LYS A 283 6.31 4.54 -0.73
CA LYS A 283 5.09 5.37 -0.56
C LYS A 283 3.81 4.53 -0.51
N SER A 284 3.84 3.33 -1.07
CA SER A 284 2.66 2.47 -1.24
C SER A 284 2.80 1.08 -0.62
N ASN A 285 3.96 0.76 -0.06
CA ASN A 285 4.29 -0.54 0.53
C ASN A 285 5.06 -0.35 1.84
N TYR A 286 4.95 -1.33 2.74
CA TYR A 286 5.50 -1.32 4.10
C TYR A 286 4.92 -0.22 5.00
N VAL A 287 3.66 0.10 4.75
CA VAL A 287 2.92 1.20 5.39
C VAL A 287 2.04 0.65 6.51
N GLN A 288 1.97 1.39 7.62
CA GLN A 288 1.12 1.06 8.77
C GLN A 288 0.04 2.12 9.01
N ARG A 289 0.28 3.34 8.53
CA ARG A 289 -0.59 4.51 8.69
C ARG A 289 -1.30 4.85 7.38
N PHE A 290 -2.60 5.11 7.47
CA PHE A 290 -3.47 5.43 6.34
C PHE A 290 -4.33 6.63 6.66
N GLN A 291 -4.70 7.42 5.64
CA GLN A 291 -5.50 8.61 5.79
C GLN A 291 -6.70 8.60 4.84
N TYR A 292 -7.85 9.02 5.34
CA TYR A 292 -9.02 9.36 4.56
C TYR A 292 -9.34 10.84 4.77
N SER A 293 -9.51 11.59 3.69
CA SER A 293 -9.77 13.03 3.73
C SER A 293 -11.13 13.31 3.09
N ARG A 294 -12.06 13.86 3.86
CA ARG A 294 -13.42 14.21 3.40
C ARG A 294 -13.60 15.73 3.46
N PRO A 295 -14.03 16.38 2.37
CA PRO A 295 -14.33 17.80 2.40
C PRO A 295 -15.64 18.07 3.15
N VAL A 296 -15.61 19.09 4.01
CA VAL A 296 -16.77 19.63 4.71
C VAL A 296 -16.78 21.15 4.57
N ARG A 297 -17.94 21.71 4.24
CA ARG A 297 -18.10 23.16 4.12
C ARG A 297 -18.51 23.72 5.48
N LYS A 298 -17.77 24.70 5.99
CA LYS A 298 -18.10 25.41 7.24
C LYS A 298 -18.13 26.91 6.97
N GLY A 299 -19.07 27.60 7.62
CA GLY A 299 -19.24 29.05 7.49
C GLY A 299 -20.02 29.45 6.22
N LYS A 300 -19.92 30.73 5.87
CA LYS A 300 -20.58 31.29 4.67
C LYS A 300 -19.83 30.79 3.43
N VAL A 301 -20.51 29.99 2.62
CA VAL A 301 -19.95 29.51 1.35
C VAL A 301 -19.96 30.66 0.36
N ASP A 302 -18.78 31.07 -0.11
CA ASP A 302 -18.64 31.98 -1.24
C ASP A 302 -18.87 31.19 -2.54
N PRO A 303 -19.94 31.48 -3.33
CA PRO A 303 -20.19 30.81 -4.60
C PRO A 303 -19.04 30.98 -5.60
N ASP A 304 -18.30 32.09 -5.52
CA ASP A 304 -17.16 32.35 -6.39
C ASP A 304 -15.88 31.71 -5.87
N ASN A 305 -15.83 31.26 -4.62
CA ASN A 305 -14.62 30.69 -4.03
C ASN A 305 -14.93 29.57 -3.03
N GLU A 306 -15.27 28.39 -3.56
CA GLU A 306 -15.54 27.22 -2.72
C GLU A 306 -14.37 26.83 -1.81
N PHE A 307 -13.13 27.13 -2.23
CA PHE A 307 -11.92 26.81 -1.49
C PHE A 307 -11.78 27.60 -0.20
N ALA A 308 -12.35 28.80 -0.10
CA ALA A 308 -12.30 29.62 1.10
C ALA A 308 -13.07 29.01 2.29
N SER A 309 -14.09 28.20 2.00
CA SER A 309 -14.97 27.55 3.00
C SER A 309 -14.76 26.03 3.11
N MET A 310 -13.81 25.48 2.36
CA MET A 310 -13.58 24.04 2.27
C MET A 310 -12.60 23.56 3.34
N TRP A 311 -13.16 23.04 4.43
CA TRP A 311 -12.40 22.33 5.46
C TRP A 311 -12.25 20.86 5.06
N ILE A 312 -11.21 20.20 5.57
CA ILE A 312 -11.03 18.75 5.39
C ILE A 312 -11.11 18.06 6.74
N GLU A 313 -12.02 17.09 6.86
CA GLU A 313 -12.01 16.12 7.95
C GLU A 313 -11.10 14.96 7.56
N ARG A 314 -9.96 14.84 8.23
CA ARG A 314 -8.98 13.78 8.01
C ARG A 314 -9.06 12.76 9.12
N THR A 315 -9.34 11.51 8.75
CA THR A 315 -9.29 10.36 9.64
C THR A 315 -8.00 9.59 9.37
N THR A 316 -7.19 9.36 10.39
CA THR A 316 -5.94 8.60 10.31
C THR A 316 -6.13 7.24 10.99
N PHE A 317 -5.87 6.17 10.25
CA PHE A 317 -5.91 4.80 10.73
C PHE A 317 -4.49 4.28 10.93
N ILE A 318 -4.22 3.62 12.05
CA ILE A 318 -2.97 2.90 12.31
C ILE A 318 -3.31 1.43 12.49
N THR A 319 -2.76 0.61 11.61
CA THR A 319 -2.96 -0.85 11.60
C THR A 319 -2.07 -1.56 12.62
N ALA A 320 -2.46 -2.75 13.07
CA ALA A 320 -1.65 -3.56 14.00
C ALA A 320 -0.27 -3.93 13.43
N TYR A 321 -0.19 -4.20 12.12
CA TYR A 321 1.03 -4.58 11.42
C TYR A 321 1.12 -3.84 10.07
N LYS A 322 2.34 -3.69 9.54
CA LYS A 322 2.58 -3.11 8.21
C LYS A 322 1.93 -3.95 7.10
N LEU A 323 1.53 -3.31 6.02
CA LEU A 323 1.10 -3.96 4.77
C LEU A 323 2.15 -3.74 3.67
N PRO A 324 2.56 -4.79 2.93
CA PRO A 324 2.09 -6.18 3.03
C PRO A 324 2.59 -6.89 4.30
N GLY A 325 1.97 -8.02 4.64
CA GLY A 325 2.30 -8.82 5.82
C GLY A 325 1.76 -10.24 5.69
N ILE A 326 1.47 -10.91 6.81
CA ILE A 326 0.94 -12.30 6.83
C ILE A 326 -0.50 -12.42 6.32
N LEU A 327 -1.23 -11.32 6.25
CA LEU A 327 -2.56 -11.20 5.67
C LEU A 327 -2.59 -9.95 4.82
N ARG A 328 -3.61 -9.89 3.95
CA ARG A 328 -3.89 -8.70 3.14
C ARG A 328 -4.66 -7.63 3.91
N TRP A 329 -5.04 -7.88 5.15
CA TRP A 329 -5.76 -6.93 5.98
C TRP A 329 -5.31 -7.01 7.43
N PHE A 330 -5.35 -5.86 8.10
CA PHE A 330 -5.08 -5.75 9.53
C PHE A 330 -6.07 -4.78 10.18
N GLU A 331 -6.42 -5.07 11.43
CA GLU A 331 -7.27 -4.22 12.25
C GLU A 331 -6.61 -2.85 12.48
N ALA A 332 -7.39 -1.78 12.37
CA ALA A 332 -7.01 -0.43 12.76
C ALA A 332 -7.12 -0.31 14.29
N ILE A 333 -5.98 -0.41 14.97
CA ILE A 333 -5.89 -0.36 16.44
C ILE A 333 -6.01 1.06 17.00
N ASN A 334 -5.78 2.07 16.16
CA ASN A 334 -5.93 3.47 16.53
C ASN A 334 -6.53 4.26 15.35
N ILE A 335 -7.54 5.06 15.65
CA ILE A 335 -8.25 5.91 14.70
C ILE A 335 -8.27 7.32 15.30
N THR A 336 -7.64 8.27 14.63
CA THR A 336 -7.64 9.67 15.06
C THR A 336 -8.32 10.57 14.03
N HIS A 337 -9.03 11.58 14.51
CA HIS A 337 -9.71 12.57 13.68
C HIS A 337 -9.05 13.94 13.85
N THR A 338 -8.73 14.58 12.73
CA THR A 338 -8.15 15.92 12.68
C THR A 338 -8.91 16.75 11.65
N THR A 339 -9.17 18.03 11.95
CA THR A 339 -9.73 18.96 10.97
C THR A 339 -8.61 19.83 10.43
N ILE A 340 -8.58 20.02 9.11
CA ILE A 340 -7.60 20.82 8.39
C ILE A 340 -8.31 22.05 7.83
N SER A 341 -7.71 23.22 8.04
CA SER A 341 -8.30 24.49 7.60
C SER A 341 -8.24 24.67 6.08
N PRO A 342 -9.07 25.54 5.49
CA PRO A 342 -8.98 25.92 4.08
C PRO A 342 -7.57 26.34 3.64
N LEU A 343 -6.87 27.11 4.47
CA LEU A 343 -5.50 27.55 4.21
C LEU A 343 -4.50 26.38 4.24
N GLU A 344 -4.61 25.49 5.23
CA GLU A 344 -3.76 24.29 5.32
C GLU A 344 -4.00 23.35 4.14
N ASN A 345 -5.26 23.18 3.72
CA ASN A 345 -5.62 22.42 2.53
C ASN A 345 -5.01 23.04 1.25
N ALA A 346 -5.01 24.37 1.13
CA ALA A 346 -4.36 25.06 0.01
C ALA A 346 -2.82 24.84 0.00
N ILE A 347 -2.18 24.87 1.17
CA ILE A 347 -0.75 24.58 1.32
C ILE A 347 -0.43 23.15 0.89
N GLU A 348 -1.21 22.17 1.36
CA GLU A 348 -1.05 20.77 0.96
C GLU A 348 -1.25 20.58 -0.55
N THR A 349 -2.30 21.19 -1.11
CA THR A 349 -2.62 21.10 -2.54
C THR A 349 -1.51 21.69 -3.40
N MET A 350 -0.99 22.86 -3.02
CA MET A 350 0.13 23.51 -3.72
C MET A 350 1.41 22.67 -3.61
N GLY A 351 1.73 22.18 -2.40
CA GLY A 351 2.90 21.33 -2.17
C GLY A 351 2.87 20.05 -3.00
N GLN A 352 1.75 19.32 -2.99
CA GLN A 352 1.58 18.09 -3.78
C GLN A 352 1.65 18.36 -5.29
N THR A 353 1.13 19.50 -5.75
CA THR A 353 1.21 19.89 -7.16
C THR A 353 2.65 20.15 -7.58
N ASN A 354 3.42 20.85 -6.76
CA ASN A 354 4.85 21.09 -7.00
C ASN A 354 5.65 19.79 -7.01
N GLU A 355 5.38 18.86 -6.09
CA GLU A 355 6.01 17.52 -6.10
C GLU A 355 5.66 16.71 -7.36
N LYS A 356 4.42 16.80 -7.85
CA LYS A 356 4.01 16.16 -9.11
C LYS A 356 4.77 16.72 -10.31
N ILE A 357 4.91 18.05 -10.41
CA ILE A 357 5.71 18.70 -11.47
C ILE A 357 7.16 18.20 -11.41
N LEU A 358 7.77 18.23 -10.22
CA LEU A 358 9.15 17.79 -10.03
C LEU A 358 9.36 16.32 -10.44
N THR A 359 8.42 15.43 -10.04
CA THR A 359 8.46 14.01 -10.41
C THR A 359 8.37 13.83 -11.92
N MET A 360 7.48 14.54 -12.61
CA MET A 360 7.39 14.48 -14.07
C MET A 360 8.67 15.00 -14.75
N ILE A 361 9.23 16.12 -14.28
CA ILE A 361 10.50 16.66 -14.79
C ILE A 361 11.60 15.60 -14.70
N ASN A 362 11.74 14.93 -13.55
CA ASN A 362 12.74 13.88 -13.36
C ASN A 362 12.55 12.72 -14.34
N GLN A 363 11.30 12.30 -14.58
CA GLN A 363 10.99 11.20 -15.50
C GLN A 363 11.40 11.53 -16.95
N TYR A 364 10.98 12.68 -17.48
CA TYR A 364 11.29 13.06 -18.86
C TYR A 364 12.77 13.42 -19.06
N GLN A 365 13.46 13.89 -18.02
CA GLN A 365 14.91 14.05 -18.09
C GLN A 365 15.69 12.74 -18.11
N CYS A 366 15.13 11.66 -17.54
CA CYS A 366 15.76 10.34 -17.54
C CYS A 366 15.46 9.57 -18.83
N ASP A 367 14.25 9.73 -19.37
CA ASP A 367 13.76 9.02 -20.55
C ASP A 367 13.04 9.97 -21.51
N GLU A 368 13.75 10.42 -22.54
CA GLU A 368 13.22 11.30 -23.60
C GLU A 368 12.26 10.56 -24.55
N THR A 369 12.13 9.22 -24.45
CA THR A 369 11.23 8.44 -25.30
C THR A 369 9.78 8.40 -24.79
N LEU A 370 9.53 8.97 -23.60
CA LEU A 370 8.19 9.01 -23.01
C LEU A 370 7.23 9.85 -23.87
N PRO A 371 5.97 9.40 -24.10
CA PRO A 371 4.97 10.19 -24.80
C PRO A 371 4.76 11.54 -24.12
N ILE A 372 4.67 12.64 -24.88
CA ILE A 372 4.65 13.99 -24.29
C ILE A 372 3.32 14.35 -23.60
N ASN A 373 2.21 13.72 -23.99
CA ASN A 373 0.85 14.09 -23.59
C ASN A 373 0.61 14.21 -22.08
N PRO A 374 1.12 13.31 -21.20
CA PRO A 374 0.99 13.47 -19.75
C PRO A 374 1.63 14.76 -19.23
N LEU A 375 2.81 15.13 -19.77
CA LEU A 375 3.48 16.38 -19.42
C LEU A 375 2.70 17.59 -19.94
N SER A 376 2.22 17.52 -21.18
CA SER A 376 1.36 18.55 -21.79
C SER A 376 0.13 18.86 -20.93
N MET A 377 -0.57 17.81 -20.50
CA MET A 377 -1.78 17.90 -19.68
C MET A 377 -1.48 18.50 -18.31
N LEU A 378 -0.41 18.04 -17.63
CA LEU A 378 -0.03 18.54 -16.31
C LEU A 378 0.33 20.01 -16.33
N LEU A 379 1.25 20.40 -17.22
CA LEU A 379 1.75 21.77 -17.28
C LEU A 379 0.63 22.74 -17.66
N ASN A 380 -0.16 22.41 -18.69
CA ASN A 380 -1.23 23.29 -19.13
C ASN A 380 -2.32 23.46 -18.08
N GLY A 381 -2.70 22.39 -17.37
CA GLY A 381 -3.71 22.47 -16.31
C GLY A 381 -3.31 23.36 -15.13
N ILE A 382 -2.02 23.64 -14.95
CA ILE A 382 -1.49 24.51 -13.90
C ILE A 382 -1.24 25.92 -14.42
N VAL A 383 -0.69 26.05 -15.63
CA VAL A 383 -0.33 27.34 -16.26
C VAL A 383 -1.55 28.10 -16.74
N ASP A 384 -2.55 27.42 -17.29
CA ASP A 384 -3.82 28.00 -17.77
C ASP A 384 -5.02 27.28 -17.10
N PRO A 385 -5.25 27.53 -15.79
CA PRO A 385 -6.28 26.84 -15.00
C PRO A 385 -7.68 27.43 -15.25
N ALA A 386 -8.11 27.49 -16.51
CA ALA A 386 -9.32 28.16 -16.96
C ALA A 386 -10.64 27.64 -16.34
N VAL A 387 -10.64 26.40 -15.83
CA VAL A 387 -11.84 25.76 -15.23
C VAL A 387 -11.90 25.96 -13.72
N MET A 388 -10.84 25.59 -12.98
CA MET A 388 -10.83 25.63 -11.51
C MET A 388 -10.32 26.96 -10.91
N GLY A 389 -9.81 27.87 -11.75
CA GLY A 389 -9.32 29.19 -11.35
C GLY A 389 -7.90 29.24 -10.78
N GLY A 390 -7.29 28.08 -10.51
CA GLY A 390 -5.90 27.97 -10.05
C GLY A 390 -5.65 28.65 -8.70
N PHE A 391 -4.39 28.98 -8.42
CA PHE A 391 -4.01 29.60 -7.15
C PHE A 391 -4.54 31.02 -6.95
N ALA A 392 -5.06 31.67 -8.01
CA ALA A 392 -5.74 32.96 -7.87
C ALA A 392 -6.95 32.88 -6.92
N LYS A 393 -7.58 31.70 -6.78
CA LYS A 393 -8.60 31.45 -5.76
C LYS A 393 -8.04 31.51 -4.34
N TYR A 394 -6.82 31.02 -4.12
CA TYR A 394 -6.15 31.11 -2.82
C TYR A 394 -5.75 32.55 -2.49
N GLU A 395 -5.28 33.31 -3.47
CA GLU A 395 -4.97 34.75 -3.29
C GLU A 395 -6.22 35.51 -2.82
N LYS A 396 -7.34 35.33 -3.54
CA LYS A 396 -8.62 35.96 -3.19
C LYS A 396 -9.19 35.50 -1.85
N ALA A 397 -8.83 34.30 -1.38
CA ALA A 397 -9.33 33.76 -0.12
C ALA A 397 -8.50 34.19 1.09
N PHE A 398 -7.17 34.15 0.98
CA PHE A 398 -6.29 34.17 2.14
C PHE A 398 -5.30 35.36 2.14
N PHE A 399 -5.14 36.05 1.01
CA PHE A 399 -4.20 37.19 0.90
C PHE A 399 -4.91 38.54 0.95
N THR A 400 -6.11 38.59 1.54
CA THR A 400 -6.80 39.85 1.81
C THR A 400 -6.37 40.42 3.16
N ASP A 401 -6.48 41.73 3.31
CA ASP A 401 -6.15 42.41 4.56
C ASP A 401 -7.11 41.97 5.68
N GLU A 402 -8.37 41.70 5.35
CA GLU A 402 -9.37 41.19 6.28
C GLU A 402 -8.96 39.82 6.85
N TYR A 403 -8.58 38.87 6.00
CA TYR A 403 -8.18 37.53 6.45
C TYR A 403 -6.93 37.60 7.36
N THR A 404 -5.96 38.44 6.99
CA THR A 404 -4.72 38.60 7.76
C THR A 404 -4.98 39.20 9.14
N HIS A 405 -5.95 40.11 9.26
CA HIS A 405 -6.35 40.71 10.53
C HIS A 405 -7.18 39.74 11.40
N GLU A 406 -8.06 38.94 10.78
CA GLU A 406 -8.91 37.97 11.48
C GLU A 406 -8.13 36.73 11.95
N HIS A 407 -7.05 36.35 11.25
CA HIS A 407 -6.26 35.15 11.51
C HIS A 407 -4.76 35.44 11.70
N PRO A 408 -4.37 36.17 12.76
CA PRO A 408 -2.96 36.52 12.99
C PRO A 408 -2.05 35.31 13.19
N ASP A 409 -2.58 34.22 13.79
CA ASP A 409 -1.85 32.97 14.03
C ASP A 409 -1.47 32.24 12.74
N ASP A 410 -2.13 32.53 11.62
CA ASP A 410 -1.88 31.90 10.32
C ASP A 410 -0.76 32.59 9.52
N ARG A 411 -0.10 33.62 10.07
CA ARG A 411 0.97 34.38 9.39
C ARG A 411 2.07 33.49 8.80
N GLU A 412 2.54 32.48 9.53
CA GLU A 412 3.56 31.55 9.04
C GLU A 412 3.05 30.68 7.89
N LYS A 413 1.79 30.24 7.96
CA LYS A 413 1.12 29.44 6.92
C LYS A 413 0.91 30.26 5.64
N LEU A 414 0.51 31.53 5.78
CA LEU A 414 0.40 32.47 4.66
C LEU A 414 1.75 32.66 3.96
N MET A 415 2.83 32.86 4.71
CA MET A 415 4.19 32.93 4.13
C MET A 415 4.57 31.64 3.42
N ARG A 416 4.22 30.48 3.99
CA ARG A 416 4.48 29.18 3.38
C ARG A 416 3.72 28.99 2.06
N LEU A 417 2.45 29.41 2.00
CA LEU A 417 1.67 29.34 0.76
C LEU A 417 2.27 30.23 -0.34
N LYS A 418 2.65 31.47 0.01
CA LYS A 418 3.33 32.40 -0.91
C LYS A 418 4.65 31.81 -1.44
N ASP A 419 5.44 31.21 -0.56
CA ASP A 419 6.69 30.53 -0.90
C ASP A 419 6.46 29.36 -1.87
N LEU A 420 5.42 28.55 -1.65
CA LEU A 420 5.07 27.45 -2.55
C LEU A 420 4.62 27.92 -3.95
N ILE A 421 3.88 29.03 -4.02
CA ILE A 421 3.51 29.67 -5.30
C ILE A 421 4.78 30.13 -6.05
N ALA A 422 5.69 30.80 -5.34
CA ALA A 422 6.95 31.25 -5.93
C ALA A 422 7.83 30.08 -6.41
N TRP A 423 7.90 28.97 -5.65
CA TRP A 423 8.62 27.76 -6.02
C TRP A 423 8.02 27.00 -7.21
N GLN A 424 6.73 27.18 -7.49
CA GLN A 424 6.08 26.54 -8.63
C GLN A 424 6.60 27.09 -9.97
N ILE A 425 6.99 28.36 -10.03
CA ILE A 425 7.44 29.03 -11.27
C ILE A 425 8.69 28.40 -11.88
N PRO A 426 9.82 28.23 -11.17
CA PRO A 426 10.99 27.63 -11.78
C PRO A 426 10.77 26.15 -12.13
N LEU A 427 9.90 25.43 -11.40
CA LEU A 427 9.48 24.07 -11.75
C LEU A 427 8.74 24.06 -13.09
N LEU A 428 7.71 24.90 -13.24
CA LEU A 428 6.98 25.05 -14.50
C LEU A 428 7.91 25.44 -15.64
N GLY A 429 8.83 26.39 -15.43
CA GLY A 429 9.79 26.80 -16.45
C GLY A 429 10.66 25.65 -16.95
N ARG A 430 11.18 24.81 -16.04
CA ARG A 430 11.94 23.61 -16.42
C ARG A 430 11.06 22.56 -17.12
N GLY A 431 9.82 22.36 -16.65
CA GLY A 431 8.86 21.45 -17.28
C GLY A 431 8.50 21.88 -18.71
N ILE A 432 8.23 23.16 -18.93
CA ILE A 432 7.91 23.75 -20.23
C ILE A 432 9.11 23.66 -21.18
N ALA A 433 10.33 23.93 -20.70
CA ALA A 433 11.54 23.76 -21.50
C ALA A 433 11.75 22.31 -21.96
N LEU A 434 11.46 21.32 -21.11
CA LEU A 434 11.47 19.90 -21.48
C LEU A 434 10.36 19.57 -22.47
N HIS A 435 9.16 20.12 -22.26
CA HIS A 435 8.05 19.96 -23.19
C HIS A 435 8.40 20.48 -24.59
N GLY A 436 9.04 21.65 -24.69
CA GLY A 436 9.48 22.23 -25.97
C GLY A 436 10.49 21.37 -26.73
N LYS A 437 11.29 20.54 -26.05
CA LYS A 437 12.20 19.59 -26.69
C LYS A 437 11.48 18.37 -27.29
N GLY A 438 10.41 17.91 -26.66
CA GLY A 438 9.71 16.67 -27.01
C GLY A 438 8.39 16.85 -27.77
N VAL A 439 7.92 18.08 -27.94
CA VAL A 439 6.63 18.38 -28.58
C VAL A 439 6.65 18.06 -30.08
N THR A 440 5.58 17.45 -30.59
CA THR A 440 5.38 17.22 -32.02
C THR A 440 5.02 18.51 -32.75
N ASP A 441 5.23 18.56 -34.07
CA ASP A 441 4.87 19.75 -34.87
C ASP A 441 3.38 20.10 -34.75
N ASP A 442 2.50 19.10 -34.66
CA ASP A 442 1.04 19.27 -34.50
C ASP A 442 0.66 19.96 -33.18
N LEU A 443 1.44 19.75 -32.12
CA LEU A 443 1.23 20.34 -30.79
C LEU A 443 2.05 21.62 -30.57
N ARG A 444 2.82 22.08 -31.56
CA ARG A 444 3.66 23.28 -31.42
C ARG A 444 2.84 24.55 -31.11
N PRO A 445 1.69 24.83 -31.78
CA PRO A 445 0.86 25.99 -31.41
C PRO A 445 0.34 25.92 -29.97
N PHE A 446 0.07 24.71 -29.47
CA PHE A 446 -0.34 24.49 -28.09
C PHE A 446 0.80 24.78 -27.11
N HIS A 447 2.03 24.39 -27.45
CA HIS A 447 3.22 24.73 -26.66
C HIS A 447 3.49 26.24 -26.63
N GLU A 448 3.42 26.92 -27.77
CA GLU A 448 3.62 28.38 -27.87
C GLU A 448 2.62 29.15 -26.98
N ARG A 449 1.34 28.75 -27.00
CA ARG A 449 0.33 29.30 -26.08
C ARG A 449 0.70 29.06 -24.62
N MET A 450 1.15 27.85 -24.27
CA MET A 450 1.57 27.52 -22.90
C MET A 450 2.76 28.37 -22.46
N GLU A 451 3.75 28.61 -23.33
CA GLU A 451 4.87 29.50 -23.04
C GLU A 451 4.41 30.94 -22.80
N ASP A 452 3.48 31.46 -23.59
CA ASP A 452 2.97 32.83 -23.43
C ASP A 452 2.17 33.00 -22.14
N CYS A 453 1.30 32.04 -21.81
CA CYS A 453 0.62 32.00 -20.52
C CYS A 453 1.63 31.94 -19.35
N PHE A 454 2.68 31.12 -19.48
CA PHE A 454 3.73 31.02 -18.48
C PHE A 454 4.54 32.31 -18.33
N LYS A 455 4.88 33.02 -19.42
CA LYS A 455 5.57 34.33 -19.36
C LYS A 455 4.76 35.34 -18.55
N GLN A 456 3.44 35.39 -18.77
CA GLN A 456 2.54 36.28 -18.03
C GLN A 456 2.45 35.88 -16.55
N LEU A 457 2.27 34.59 -16.28
CA LEU A 457 2.19 34.02 -14.93
C LEU A 457 3.47 34.28 -14.13
N ARG A 458 4.62 33.99 -14.74
CA ARG A 458 5.96 34.23 -14.17
C ARG A 458 6.15 35.69 -13.81
N LYS A 459 5.84 36.62 -14.73
CA LYS A 459 5.94 38.06 -14.48
C LYS A 459 5.07 38.51 -13.29
N LYS A 460 3.85 37.96 -13.16
CA LYS A 460 2.96 38.25 -12.03
C LYS A 460 3.56 37.73 -10.72
N VAL A 461 3.90 36.45 -10.66
CA VAL A 461 4.36 35.77 -9.43
C VAL A 461 5.71 36.31 -8.95
N GLU A 462 6.67 36.53 -9.85
CA GLU A 462 7.97 37.09 -9.49
C GLU A 462 7.86 38.52 -8.94
N LYS A 463 6.91 39.32 -9.46
CA LYS A 463 6.62 40.66 -8.94
C LYS A 463 6.02 40.62 -7.53
N GLU A 464 5.15 39.66 -7.24
CA GLU A 464 4.33 39.63 -6.02
C GLU A 464 4.98 38.82 -4.88
N TYR A 465 5.68 37.74 -5.20
CA TYR A 465 6.22 36.78 -4.22
C TYR A 465 7.74 36.58 -4.31
N GLY A 466 8.41 37.32 -5.22
CA GLY A 466 9.83 37.23 -5.46
C GLY A 466 10.25 36.03 -6.31
N VAL A 467 11.54 35.98 -6.63
CA VAL A 467 12.14 34.94 -7.48
C VAL A 467 12.64 33.78 -6.64
N ARG A 468 12.44 32.55 -7.14
CA ARG A 468 13.05 31.32 -6.61
C ARG A 468 13.92 30.68 -7.66
N GLU A 469 15.08 30.17 -7.26
CA GLU A 469 16.00 29.49 -8.15
C GLU A 469 16.05 28.01 -7.81
N LEU A 470 15.88 27.16 -8.82
CA LEU A 470 16.09 25.73 -8.64
C LEU A 470 17.58 25.47 -8.45
N PRO A 471 17.99 24.68 -7.44
CA PRO A 471 19.36 24.20 -7.35
C PRO A 471 19.74 23.52 -8.67
N ASP A 472 20.96 23.78 -9.15
CA ASP A 472 21.44 23.10 -10.34
C ASP A 472 21.40 21.59 -10.09
N MET A 473 20.61 20.89 -10.90
CA MET A 473 20.38 19.47 -10.70
C MET A 473 21.41 18.62 -11.44
N ASP A 474 22.25 19.25 -12.27
CA ASP A 474 23.30 18.55 -12.99
C ASP A 474 24.47 18.14 -12.06
N GLU A 475 24.76 18.87 -10.98
CA GLU A 475 25.78 18.46 -10.01
C GLU A 475 25.42 17.18 -9.24
N ARG A 476 24.11 16.93 -9.00
CA ARG A 476 23.68 15.69 -8.33
C ARG A 476 23.87 14.44 -9.20
N ARG A 477 24.08 14.60 -10.52
CA ARG A 477 24.28 13.50 -11.47
C ARG A 477 25.76 13.19 -11.72
N SER A 478 26.67 14.12 -11.44
CA SER A 478 28.11 13.99 -11.71
C SER A 478 28.80 12.87 -10.90
N THR A 479 28.28 12.51 -9.72
CA THR A 479 28.94 11.52 -8.84
C THR A 479 28.65 10.05 -9.18
N ARG A 480 27.78 9.74 -10.15
CA ARG A 480 27.55 8.35 -10.59
C ARG A 480 28.01 8.15 -12.04
N PRO A 481 29.01 7.28 -12.29
CA PRO A 481 29.29 6.79 -13.63
C PRO A 481 28.01 6.17 -14.20
N ARG A 482 27.57 6.61 -15.40
CA ARG A 482 26.51 5.92 -16.16
C ARG A 482 26.98 4.49 -16.44
N SER A 483 26.39 3.48 -15.80
CA SER A 483 26.48 2.13 -16.35
C SER A 483 25.69 2.11 -17.67
N MET A 484 26.37 1.74 -18.76
CA MET A 484 25.89 1.84 -20.14
C MET A 484 24.80 0.81 -20.51
N LEU A 485 23.73 0.69 -19.73
CA LEU A 485 22.60 -0.15 -20.13
C LEU A 485 21.46 0.72 -20.67
N ARG A 486 21.56 1.05 -21.97
CA ARG A 486 20.41 1.48 -22.78
C ARG A 486 19.42 0.31 -22.83
N SER A 487 18.32 0.40 -22.07
CA SER A 487 17.23 -0.57 -22.16
C SER A 487 16.16 -0.03 -23.10
N VAL A 488 16.05 -0.65 -24.28
CA VAL A 488 14.95 -0.46 -25.22
C VAL A 488 13.64 -0.84 -24.52
N ARG A 489 12.75 0.12 -24.29
CA ARG A 489 11.34 -0.19 -24.01
C ARG A 489 10.66 -0.49 -25.34
N GLN A 490 10.40 -1.77 -25.59
CA GLN A 490 9.32 -2.15 -26.49
C GLN A 490 8.00 -1.73 -25.84
N SER A 491 7.39 -0.68 -26.38
CA SER A 491 5.99 -0.35 -26.15
C SER A 491 5.12 -1.46 -26.74
N ILE A 492 4.61 -2.36 -25.89
CA ILE A 492 3.50 -3.23 -26.25
C ILE A 492 2.24 -2.57 -25.67
N CYS A 493 1.60 -1.75 -26.49
CA CYS A 493 0.17 -1.42 -26.39
C CYS A 493 -0.25 -0.70 -27.69
N SER A 494 -0.20 -1.45 -28.80
CA SER A 494 -0.97 -1.15 -30.00
C SER A 494 -1.83 -2.37 -30.30
N LEU A 495 -3.13 -2.20 -30.07
CA LEU A 495 -4.17 -3.09 -30.60
C LEU A 495 -4.06 -3.12 -32.13
N ALA A 496 -3.65 -4.26 -32.68
CA ALA A 496 -4.00 -4.70 -34.02
C ALA A 496 -3.93 -6.22 -34.04
N GLY A 497 -4.99 -6.87 -34.55
CA GLY A 497 -5.22 -8.31 -34.42
C GLY A 497 -4.18 -9.17 -35.13
N SER A 498 -3.91 -10.34 -34.55
CA SER A 498 -3.51 -11.53 -35.29
C SER A 498 -3.85 -12.76 -34.45
N GLU A 499 -4.59 -13.67 -35.06
CA GLU A 499 -5.05 -14.95 -34.55
C GLU A 499 -3.87 -15.94 -34.45
N CYS A 500 -3.76 -16.73 -33.37
CA CYS A 500 -3.29 -18.12 -33.42
C CYS A 500 -3.43 -18.85 -32.05
N GLY A 501 -4.29 -19.86 -32.01
CA GLY A 501 -4.13 -21.19 -31.39
C GLY A 501 -3.73 -21.37 -29.92
N THR A 502 -4.67 -21.83 -29.08
CA THR A 502 -4.43 -22.60 -27.84
C THR A 502 -4.35 -24.11 -28.14
N PRO A 503 -3.81 -24.91 -27.19
CA PRO A 503 -4.54 -26.13 -26.85
C PRO A 503 -4.68 -26.33 -25.33
N THR A 504 -5.94 -26.52 -24.94
CA THR A 504 -6.45 -27.05 -23.68
C THR A 504 -5.95 -28.50 -23.48
N LYS A 505 -5.64 -28.92 -22.25
CA LYS A 505 -5.64 -30.35 -21.90
C LYS A 505 -6.37 -30.60 -20.58
N THR A 506 -7.33 -31.51 -20.71
CA THR A 506 -8.29 -32.05 -19.77
C THR A 506 -7.66 -32.95 -18.70
N ARG A 507 -8.19 -32.88 -17.48
CA ARG A 507 -8.01 -33.85 -16.38
C ARG A 507 -8.88 -35.10 -16.64
N PRO A 508 -8.44 -36.29 -16.23
CA PRO A 508 -9.37 -37.26 -15.65
C PRO A 508 -8.89 -37.77 -14.28
N GLU A 509 -9.87 -38.15 -13.48
CA GLU A 509 -9.74 -38.82 -12.18
C GLU A 509 -9.31 -40.28 -12.34
N SER A 510 -8.55 -40.82 -11.37
CA SER A 510 -8.82 -42.10 -10.67
C SER A 510 -7.55 -42.70 -10.02
N VAL A 511 -7.67 -42.91 -8.70
CA VAL A 511 -7.07 -43.95 -7.82
C VAL A 511 -5.60 -44.39 -7.86
N SER A 512 -5.08 -44.54 -6.63
CA SER A 512 -4.19 -45.58 -6.06
C SER A 512 -2.75 -45.19 -5.66
N LEU A 513 -2.45 -45.53 -4.41
CA LEU A 513 -1.18 -45.48 -3.68
C LEU A 513 -0.10 -46.35 -4.36
N ASP A 514 1.17 -45.94 -4.33
CA ASP A 514 2.26 -46.63 -3.61
C ASP A 514 3.60 -45.87 -3.75
N SER A 515 4.50 -46.12 -2.80
CA SER A 515 5.81 -45.52 -2.54
C SER A 515 6.90 -45.85 -3.57
N GLY A 516 7.93 -45.00 -3.68
CA GLY A 516 9.19 -45.38 -4.33
C GLY A 516 10.11 -44.21 -4.72
N VAL A 517 11.20 -44.04 -3.98
CA VAL A 517 12.34 -43.12 -4.20
C VAL A 517 13.19 -43.59 -5.41
N PRO A 518 13.94 -42.69 -6.11
CA PRO A 518 14.34 -42.83 -7.52
C PRO A 518 15.81 -43.27 -7.72
N PRO A 519 16.29 -43.31 -8.98
CA PRO A 519 17.65 -42.80 -9.24
C PRO A 519 17.78 -41.97 -10.54
N SER A 520 18.63 -40.93 -10.50
CA SER A 520 19.27 -40.24 -11.64
C SER A 520 20.31 -41.16 -12.33
N PRO A 521 21.12 -40.73 -13.34
CA PRO A 521 21.03 -39.64 -14.33
C PRO A 521 21.28 -40.13 -15.78
N SER A 522 21.12 -39.26 -16.80
CA SER A 522 21.79 -39.46 -18.10
C SER A 522 22.18 -38.14 -18.79
N ILE A 523 23.42 -38.14 -19.29
CA ILE A 523 24.18 -37.08 -19.97
C ILE A 523 24.13 -37.35 -21.47
N ILE A 524 23.77 -36.40 -22.35
CA ILE A 524 24.25 -36.33 -23.76
C ILE A 524 24.11 -34.86 -24.29
N PRO A 525 24.76 -34.41 -25.40
CA PRO A 525 26.06 -33.75 -25.41
C PRO A 525 26.06 -32.35 -26.09
N ARG A 526 27.26 -31.75 -26.11
CA ARG A 526 27.66 -30.45 -26.70
C ARG A 526 27.41 -30.34 -28.22
N SER A 527 27.09 -29.12 -28.68
CA SER A 527 27.44 -28.65 -30.04
C SER A 527 28.31 -27.39 -29.94
N SER A 528 29.41 -27.41 -30.69
CA SER A 528 30.48 -26.42 -30.70
C SER A 528 30.29 -25.45 -31.87
N GLY A 529 30.46 -24.15 -31.63
CA GLY A 529 30.63 -23.13 -32.67
C GLY A 529 31.75 -22.17 -32.25
N SER A 530 32.91 -22.31 -32.90
CA SER A 530 34.11 -21.49 -32.73
C SER A 530 34.30 -20.63 -33.97
N VAL A 531 34.47 -19.31 -33.81
CA VAL A 531 35.17 -18.44 -34.77
C VAL A 531 35.97 -17.43 -33.95
N SER A 532 37.22 -17.23 -34.35
CA SER A 532 38.28 -16.56 -33.60
C SER A 532 39.00 -15.51 -34.45
N VAL A 533 39.54 -14.49 -33.76
CA VAL A 533 40.69 -13.61 -34.07
C VAL A 533 40.52 -12.53 -35.17
N THR A 534 40.67 -11.24 -34.84
CA THR A 534 41.92 -10.44 -34.99
C THR A 534 41.71 -8.97 -34.62
N ASP A 535 42.75 -8.43 -33.99
CA ASP A 535 42.98 -7.05 -33.55
C ASP A 535 43.57 -6.19 -34.69
N GLU A 536 43.65 -4.87 -34.48
CA GLU A 536 44.51 -3.85 -35.13
C GLU A 536 43.79 -2.54 -35.56
N SER A 537 44.12 -1.49 -34.81
CA SER A 537 44.32 -0.06 -35.13
C SER A 537 43.83 0.58 -36.45
N GLY A 538 43.36 1.85 -36.34
CA GLY A 538 43.63 2.87 -37.38
C GLY A 538 42.45 3.74 -37.88
N VAL A 539 42.31 4.93 -37.28
CA VAL A 539 42.05 6.28 -37.86
C VAL A 539 40.90 6.53 -38.88
N GLU A 540 40.20 7.65 -38.61
CA GLU A 540 39.08 8.37 -39.24
C GLU A 540 39.05 8.53 -40.78
N VAL A 541 37.84 8.53 -41.38
CA VAL A 541 37.47 9.41 -42.53
C VAL A 541 35.96 9.73 -42.54
N GLU A 542 35.63 11.03 -42.57
CA GLU A 542 34.31 11.66 -42.76
C GLU A 542 33.80 11.49 -44.22
N VAL A 543 32.53 11.11 -44.44
CA VAL A 543 31.86 11.28 -45.75
C VAL A 543 30.47 11.88 -45.59
N LYS A 544 30.27 13.01 -46.28
CA LYS A 544 29.13 13.92 -46.26
C LYS A 544 28.27 13.73 -47.54
N LEU A 545 26.96 13.94 -47.38
CA LEU A 545 25.96 14.38 -48.38
C LEU A 545 25.56 13.44 -49.54
N ARG A 546 24.24 13.15 -49.63
CA ARG A 546 23.41 13.60 -50.78
C ARG A 546 21.89 13.48 -50.54
N LYS A 547 21.20 14.59 -50.81
CA LYS A 547 19.73 14.81 -50.84
C LYS A 547 19.03 13.95 -51.90
N SER A 548 17.77 13.59 -51.63
CA SER A 548 16.76 13.34 -52.67
C SER A 548 15.41 13.98 -52.28
N LYS A 549 14.98 14.94 -53.10
CA LYS A 549 13.67 15.62 -53.08
C LYS A 549 12.67 14.77 -53.89
N LYS A 550 11.46 14.55 -53.38
CA LYS A 550 10.27 14.31 -54.23
C LYS A 550 9.04 15.00 -53.64
N LYS A 551 8.36 15.76 -54.49
CA LYS A 551 7.27 16.71 -54.24
C LYS A 551 6.15 16.34 -55.20
N GLN A 552 4.90 16.20 -54.72
CA GLN A 552 3.59 16.24 -55.44
C GLN A 552 2.59 15.33 -54.71
N LYS A 553 1.26 15.53 -54.66
CA LYS A 553 0.33 16.63 -54.97
C LYS A 553 -1.03 16.18 -54.38
N LYS A 554 -1.91 17.13 -54.11
CA LYS A 554 -3.25 17.04 -53.51
C LYS A 554 -4.21 16.03 -54.18
N GLY A 555 -5.16 15.49 -53.40
CA GLY A 555 -6.41 14.86 -53.86
C GLY A 555 -7.48 14.83 -52.75
N ARG A 556 -8.66 15.42 -53.02
CA ARG A 556 -9.89 15.47 -52.19
C ARG A 556 -10.88 14.38 -52.66
N GLY A 557 -11.82 13.98 -51.79
CA GLY A 557 -13.11 13.32 -52.14
C GLY A 557 -13.24 11.90 -51.57
N SER A 558 -14.11 11.65 -50.58
CA SER A 558 -15.55 11.27 -50.67
C SER A 558 -15.72 9.74 -50.55
N MET A 559 -16.13 9.23 -49.39
CA MET A 559 -17.47 8.71 -49.03
C MET A 559 -17.83 7.36 -49.67
N ILE A 560 -17.99 6.31 -48.84
CA ILE A 560 -18.72 5.07 -49.16
C ILE A 560 -19.58 4.69 -47.94
N PHE A 561 -20.89 4.62 -48.15
CA PHE A 561 -21.91 4.00 -47.29
C PHE A 561 -22.15 2.56 -47.77
N ILE A 562 -22.42 1.63 -46.85
CA ILE A 562 -23.13 0.36 -47.13
C ILE A 562 -24.15 0.14 -46.02
N SER A 563 -25.40 -0.07 -46.43
CA SER A 563 -26.60 -0.24 -45.60
C SER A 563 -26.91 -1.71 -45.31
N GLU A 564 -27.57 -1.92 -44.17
CA GLU A 564 -28.63 -2.87 -43.78
C GLU A 564 -28.73 -4.25 -44.45
N GLU A 565 -28.80 -5.30 -43.63
CA GLU A 565 -29.90 -6.27 -43.66
C GLU A 565 -30.01 -7.06 -42.35
N LYS A 566 -31.22 -7.58 -42.10
CA LYS A 566 -31.83 -7.89 -40.80
C LYS A 566 -32.34 -9.32 -40.88
N GLU A 567 -31.99 -10.23 -39.95
CA GLU A 567 -32.86 -11.37 -39.61
C GLU A 567 -32.48 -12.10 -38.31
N ARG A 568 -33.49 -12.73 -37.72
CA ARG A 568 -33.60 -13.27 -36.36
C ARG A 568 -33.23 -14.77 -36.32
N SER A 569 -32.64 -15.25 -35.23
CA SER A 569 -33.15 -16.38 -34.40
C SER A 569 -32.11 -16.98 -33.43
N SER A 570 -32.55 -17.09 -32.17
CA SER A 570 -32.30 -18.12 -31.13
C SER A 570 -30.92 -18.74 -30.84
N THR A 571 -30.55 -18.57 -29.56
CA THR A 571 -30.04 -19.57 -28.60
C THR A 571 -28.56 -19.97 -28.55
N LEU A 572 -28.02 -19.75 -27.33
CA LEU A 572 -26.89 -20.39 -26.65
C LEU A 572 -25.45 -19.91 -26.95
N ASP A 573 -24.67 -19.86 -25.87
CA ASP A 573 -23.23 -19.57 -25.74
C ASP A 573 -22.75 -18.10 -25.79
N LYS A 574 -22.85 -17.40 -24.63
CA LYS A 574 -22.09 -16.16 -24.37
C LYS A 574 -20.75 -16.47 -23.69
N ARG A 575 -19.74 -16.71 -24.53
CA ARG A 575 -18.32 -16.59 -24.19
C ARG A 575 -17.97 -15.11 -23.98
N LEU A 576 -17.32 -14.81 -22.86
CA LEU A 576 -16.87 -13.48 -22.45
C LEU A 576 -15.81 -12.93 -23.41
N SER A 577 -16.11 -11.79 -24.06
CA SER A 577 -15.10 -10.88 -24.61
C SER A 577 -15.68 -9.47 -24.57
N LYS A 578 -15.23 -8.67 -23.60
CA LYS A 578 -15.50 -7.23 -23.54
C LYS A 578 -14.20 -6.51 -23.22
N LYS A 579 -13.58 -5.96 -24.27
CA LYS A 579 -12.75 -4.76 -24.18
C LYS A 579 -13.64 -3.66 -23.59
N GLN A 580 -13.33 -3.20 -22.39
CA GLN A 580 -14.00 -2.03 -21.82
C GLN A 580 -12.97 -1.05 -21.29
N GLU A 581 -13.14 0.19 -21.71
CA GLU A 581 -12.23 1.32 -21.56
C GLU A 581 -11.89 1.65 -20.12
N PHE A 582 -10.66 2.12 -19.97
CA PHE A 582 -10.11 2.79 -18.80
C PHE A 582 -10.95 4.03 -18.42
N ARG A 583 -11.74 3.93 -17.34
CA ARG A 583 -12.21 5.09 -16.57
C ARG A 583 -12.13 4.77 -15.09
N SER A 584 -11.14 5.34 -14.40
CA SER A 584 -11.02 5.29 -12.93
C SER A 584 -11.74 6.50 -12.35
N ASP A 585 -12.97 6.30 -11.88
CA ASP A 585 -13.71 7.27 -11.08
C ASP A 585 -13.86 6.71 -9.66
N THR A 586 -13.32 7.44 -8.69
CA THR A 586 -13.59 7.26 -7.27
C THR A 586 -14.87 7.99 -6.90
N ASN A 587 -15.84 7.25 -6.33
CA ASN A 587 -17.00 7.72 -5.54
C ASN A 587 -17.95 8.75 -6.19
N LEU A 588 -18.91 8.31 -7.01
CA LEU A 588 -20.22 8.97 -7.12
C LEU A 588 -21.35 7.94 -7.29
N CYS A 589 -22.40 8.08 -6.46
CA CYS A 589 -23.68 7.38 -6.59
C CYS A 589 -24.51 7.96 -7.75
N GLU A 590 -25.06 7.11 -8.60
CA GLU A 590 -26.21 7.43 -9.45
C GLU A 590 -27.52 7.17 -8.69
N SER A 591 -28.48 8.08 -8.81
CA SER A 591 -29.91 7.76 -8.76
C SER A 591 -30.63 8.54 -9.88
N THR A 592 -31.29 7.75 -10.72
CA THR A 592 -32.34 8.00 -11.76
C THR A 592 -33.24 9.22 -11.42
N GLU A 593 -33.70 10.12 -12.32
CA GLU A 593 -34.54 9.91 -13.51
C GLU A 593 -34.90 11.27 -14.17
N SER A 594 -35.12 11.24 -15.50
CA SER A 594 -35.96 12.13 -16.35
C SER A 594 -35.44 13.47 -16.96
N SER A 595 -35.37 13.44 -18.30
CA SER A 595 -35.73 14.47 -19.31
C SER A 595 -34.68 15.43 -19.95
N SER A 596 -34.36 15.07 -21.21
CA SER A 596 -34.20 15.91 -22.43
C SER A 596 -33.02 16.89 -22.61
N GLY A 597 -32.25 16.68 -23.69
CA GLY A 597 -31.54 17.74 -24.43
C GLY A 597 -30.15 17.38 -24.98
N LEU A 598 -30.06 17.00 -26.27
CA LEU A 598 -28.83 16.74 -27.04
C LEU A 598 -27.83 17.91 -27.03
N VAL A 599 -26.52 17.64 -26.93
CA VAL A 599 -25.51 17.86 -28.02
C VAL A 599 -24.13 17.27 -27.70
N ASN A 600 -23.58 16.55 -28.68
CA ASN A 600 -22.26 15.89 -28.70
C ASN A 600 -21.08 16.87 -28.65
N SER A 601 -20.07 16.60 -27.82
CA SER A 601 -18.67 17.04 -28.02
C SER A 601 -17.69 16.20 -27.20
N LYS A 602 -16.57 15.85 -27.82
CA LYS A 602 -15.63 14.77 -27.50
C LYS A 602 -14.79 15.04 -26.24
N SER A 603 -14.57 13.97 -25.47
CA SER A 603 -13.83 13.88 -24.22
C SER A 603 -12.31 14.03 -24.35
N LEU A 604 -11.69 14.77 -23.42
CA LEU A 604 -10.27 14.69 -23.03
C LEU A 604 -10.21 14.41 -21.52
N PRO A 605 -9.23 13.64 -21.00
CA PRO A 605 -9.19 13.25 -19.60
C PRO A 605 -8.74 14.42 -18.70
N THR A 606 -9.52 14.69 -17.66
CA THR A 606 -9.27 15.72 -16.65
C THR A 606 -8.30 15.22 -15.59
N ILE A 607 -7.30 16.04 -15.26
CA ILE A 607 -6.47 15.90 -14.06
C ILE A 607 -7.37 16.04 -12.84
N THR A 608 -7.54 14.96 -12.09
CA THR A 608 -8.22 14.95 -10.80
C THR A 608 -7.42 15.78 -9.78
N GLY A 609 -7.71 17.08 -9.72
CA GLY A 609 -7.73 17.85 -8.49
C GLY A 609 -9.09 17.64 -7.82
N LEU A 610 -9.09 17.41 -6.52
CA LEU A 610 -10.28 17.14 -5.70
C LEU A 610 -11.42 18.12 -6.01
N ALA A 611 -12.48 17.65 -6.66
CA ALA A 611 -13.74 18.37 -6.81
C ALA A 611 -14.87 17.47 -6.28
N LEU A 612 -15.43 17.83 -5.12
CA LEU A 612 -16.66 17.24 -4.59
C LEU A 612 -17.69 18.37 -4.43
N SER A 613 -18.60 18.42 -5.40
CA SER A 613 -19.89 19.09 -5.28
C SER A 613 -20.74 18.37 -4.23
N VAL A 614 -21.29 19.10 -3.26
CA VAL A 614 -22.26 18.57 -2.29
C VAL A 614 -23.64 19.02 -2.76
N ALA A 615 -24.53 18.06 -2.98
CA ALA A 615 -25.95 18.30 -3.20
C ALA A 615 -26.60 18.77 -1.89
N ASN A 616 -27.33 19.88 -1.95
CA ASN A 616 -28.17 20.39 -0.87
C ASN A 616 -29.34 19.43 -0.62
N GLY A 617 -29.28 18.69 0.48
CA GLY A 617 -30.45 18.09 1.12
C GLY A 617 -30.84 18.99 2.30
N SER A 618 -31.88 19.78 2.10
CA SER A 618 -32.57 20.53 3.15
C SER A 618 -33.42 19.58 4.00
N GLU A 619 -33.09 19.44 5.28
CA GLU A 619 -34.07 19.08 6.30
C GLU A 619 -33.99 20.13 7.41
N GLU A 620 -35.10 20.85 7.55
CA GLU A 620 -35.40 21.72 8.68
C GLU A 620 -35.57 20.86 9.93
N ALA A 621 -34.90 21.21 11.02
CA ALA A 621 -35.31 20.79 12.35
C ALA A 621 -35.00 21.90 13.36
N GLU A 622 -36.04 22.24 14.12
CA GLU A 622 -36.23 23.45 14.89
C GLU A 622 -35.27 23.63 16.09
N SER A 623 -35.13 24.90 16.44
CA SER A 623 -34.43 25.48 17.57
C SER A 623 -34.90 24.94 18.94
N ALA A 624 -33.93 24.58 19.79
CA ALA A 624 -34.04 24.76 21.25
C ALA A 624 -32.71 25.25 21.84
N ARG A 625 -32.65 26.56 22.10
CA ARG A 625 -31.62 27.22 22.93
C ARG A 625 -31.71 26.72 24.37
N SER A 626 -30.57 26.40 24.98
CA SER A 626 -30.30 26.85 26.35
C SER A 626 -28.83 27.24 26.50
N LYS A 627 -28.62 28.53 26.75
CA LYS A 627 -27.37 29.12 27.24
C LYS A 627 -27.27 28.82 28.74
N ARG A 628 -26.08 28.46 29.22
CA ARG A 628 -25.57 28.97 30.51
C ARG A 628 -24.04 28.99 30.49
N ASP A 629 -23.53 30.21 30.49
CA ASP A 629 -22.17 30.58 30.88
C ASP A 629 -21.86 30.13 32.32
N SER A 630 -20.58 29.81 32.60
CA SER A 630 -19.79 30.45 33.67
C SER A 630 -18.34 29.95 33.75
N LYS A 631 -17.44 30.83 33.31
CA LYS A 631 -16.16 31.28 33.89
C LYS A 631 -15.20 30.31 34.63
N SER A 632 -13.96 30.32 34.11
CA SER A 632 -12.62 30.14 34.70
C SER A 632 -12.44 30.40 36.21
N VAL A 633 -11.55 29.64 36.87
CA VAL A 633 -10.38 30.10 37.68
C VAL A 633 -9.43 28.89 37.92
N SER A 634 -8.13 29.20 38.00
CA SER A 634 -6.96 28.32 38.07
C SER A 634 -6.41 28.07 39.49
N VAL A 635 -5.50 27.07 39.62
CA VAL A 635 -4.29 26.98 40.49
C VAL A 635 -4.32 26.22 41.85
N CYS A 636 -3.32 25.31 41.97
CA CYS A 636 -2.56 24.77 43.15
C CYS A 636 -2.99 23.50 43.95
N LEU A 637 -2.32 22.36 43.66
CA LEU A 637 -1.41 21.49 44.48
C LEU A 637 -1.66 21.22 46.00
N PRO A 638 -1.03 20.18 46.64
CA PRO A 638 -0.87 18.74 46.35
C PRO A 638 -1.08 17.82 47.62
N SER A 639 -0.63 16.54 47.58
CA SER A 639 -0.55 15.50 48.66
C SER A 639 -1.82 14.66 48.91
N ASP A 640 -1.82 13.34 49.15
CA ASP A 640 -0.78 12.29 49.24
C ASP A 640 -1.46 10.90 49.37
N ARG A 641 -0.73 9.82 49.00
CA ARG A 641 -0.90 8.37 49.36
C ARG A 641 -2.07 7.53 48.78
N THR A 642 -1.94 6.25 48.37
CA THR A 642 -0.86 5.27 48.06
C THR A 642 -1.51 3.97 47.52
N GLY A 643 -0.86 3.29 46.55
CA GLY A 643 -0.91 1.84 46.25
C GLY A 643 -1.92 1.35 45.19
N ASP A 644 -1.64 0.43 44.26
CA ASP A 644 -0.42 -0.28 43.82
C ASP A 644 -0.72 -1.04 42.48
N ARG A 645 0.31 -1.20 41.64
CA ARG A 645 0.62 -2.25 40.62
C ARG A 645 -0.14 -2.51 39.28
N ARG A 646 0.70 -2.41 38.21
CA ARG A 646 0.90 -3.27 37.00
C ARG A 646 -0.19 -3.27 35.91
N SER A 647 0.07 -2.92 34.64
CA SER A 647 1.02 -3.59 33.74
C SER A 647 1.35 -2.76 32.47
N LYS A 648 2.65 -2.63 32.14
CA LYS A 648 3.21 -2.19 30.85
C LYS A 648 3.86 -3.40 30.17
N GLY A 649 3.76 -3.51 28.84
CA GLY A 649 4.58 -4.45 28.08
C GLY A 649 4.50 -4.19 26.57
N VAL A 650 5.53 -4.40 25.76
CA VAL A 650 6.96 -4.66 26.00
C VAL A 650 7.73 -4.03 24.82
N ILE A 651 8.88 -3.42 25.15
CA ILE A 651 9.87 -2.74 24.31
C ILE A 651 10.91 -3.74 23.75
N ASN A 652 11.48 -3.36 22.60
CA ASN A 652 12.69 -3.87 21.93
C ASN A 652 13.89 -4.28 22.82
N LEU A 653 14.69 -5.22 22.27
CA LEU A 653 16.14 -5.48 22.44
C LEU A 653 16.69 -5.76 23.85
N LEU A 654 17.48 -6.85 23.99
CA LEU A 654 18.83 -6.82 24.58
C LEU A 654 19.59 -8.15 24.43
N PHE A 655 20.90 -8.03 24.62
CA PHE A 655 22.02 -8.85 24.17
C PHE A 655 22.33 -10.12 25.01
N LYS A 656 22.96 -11.11 24.33
CA LYS A 656 24.07 -12.02 24.73
C LYS A 656 24.37 -12.26 26.24
N THR A 657 24.23 -13.54 26.66
CA THR A 657 25.23 -14.49 27.27
C THR A 657 26.29 -13.95 28.27
N LYS A 658 26.67 -14.57 29.41
CA LYS A 658 26.78 -16.00 29.80
C LYS A 658 27.13 -16.13 31.33
N LEU A 659 26.69 -17.23 31.97
CA LEU A 659 27.24 -18.01 33.13
C LEU A 659 27.52 -17.31 34.48
N SER A 660 27.42 -17.92 35.67
CA SER A 660 27.06 -19.26 36.23
C SER A 660 27.02 -19.06 37.76
N SER A 661 25.94 -19.38 38.49
CA SER A 661 25.74 -20.56 39.37
C SER A 661 26.89 -20.82 40.38
N LYS A 662 26.67 -21.02 41.69
CA LYS A 662 25.86 -22.08 42.34
C LYS A 662 25.90 -21.89 43.90
N THR A 663 24.75 -21.92 44.61
CA THR A 663 24.26 -22.97 45.58
C THR A 663 24.91 -22.96 46.97
N ASP A 664 24.28 -23.27 48.11
CA ASP A 664 22.93 -23.75 48.48
C ASP A 664 22.78 -23.71 50.03
N GLU A 665 21.51 -23.69 50.50
CA GLU A 665 20.94 -24.38 51.71
C GLU A 665 21.52 -24.14 53.14
N ALA A 666 20.81 -24.30 54.27
CA ALA A 666 19.39 -24.38 54.67
C ALA A 666 19.33 -24.34 56.22
N LYS A 667 18.15 -23.95 56.74
CA LYS A 667 17.59 -24.00 58.13
C LYS A 667 18.23 -24.96 59.16
N ALA A 668 18.35 -24.54 60.44
CA ALA A 668 17.35 -24.75 61.51
C ALA A 668 17.89 -24.53 62.95
N SER A 669 17.01 -23.95 63.79
CA SER A 669 16.77 -24.16 65.24
C SER A 669 17.73 -23.68 66.36
N SER A 670 17.05 -23.02 67.33
CA SER A 670 17.19 -22.99 68.80
C SER A 670 18.26 -22.14 69.50
N GLU A 671 17.80 -20.98 69.99
CA GLU A 671 17.70 -20.60 71.43
C GLU A 671 18.99 -20.44 72.31
N PRO A 672 18.92 -19.77 73.49
CA PRO A 672 19.14 -18.32 73.62
C PRO A 672 20.25 -17.97 74.65
N HIS A 673 20.71 -16.71 74.69
CA HIS A 673 20.88 -15.91 75.92
C HIS A 673 21.63 -14.59 75.67
N ASN A 674 21.17 -13.55 76.40
CA ASN A 674 21.89 -12.42 76.98
C ASN A 674 22.72 -11.50 76.06
N GLU A 675 22.86 -10.20 76.29
CA GLU A 675 22.28 -9.19 77.17
C GLU A 675 22.92 -7.87 76.67
N ALA A 676 22.26 -6.76 76.94
CA ALA A 676 22.85 -5.43 77.11
C ALA A 676 23.55 -4.73 75.90
N ARG A 677 22.78 -3.79 75.33
CA ARG A 677 23.11 -2.36 75.15
C ARG A 677 24.55 -2.00 74.75
N PHE A 678 24.72 -1.62 73.47
CA PHE A 678 24.82 -0.22 73.03
C PHE A 678 24.40 -0.12 71.56
#